data_AF-A0A8H5M647-F1
#
_entry.id   AF-A0A8H5M647-F1
#
_cell.length_a   1.000
_cell.length_b   1.000
_cell.length_c   1.000
_cell.angle_alpha   90.00
_cell.angle_beta   90.00
_cell.angle_gamma   90.00
#
_symmetry.space_group_name_H-M   'P 1'
#
loop_
_entity.id
_entity.type
_entity.pdbx_description
1 polymer ?
#
loop_
_entity_poly.entity_id
_entity_poly.type
_entity_poly.pdbx_seq_one_letter_code
_entity_poly.pdbx_strand_id
1 'polypeptide(L)'
;MSTSCGNPETETDALMLQKPGNIIIRHAVYCKDCFFPLISIKFRRSLDPSVNPLPDGPRRKGLKAGGNLLLGLSGGLGSTVLLDLVYQTYFSMHDPPIEDVTGKPRGGKDHPRNASVWPKGAVCYVETCSAFPGARDRTEEIRAVVAKHDRLDFIPLRLEDAFSSAWWNAVGGKPASKELGMDITNEELILSSVSSSQDTDTPISRLQRYISSLPTHTAIPTAIQTLTRLLLLHTAMSRGSSHLLLGTSLTSLSIALISSISQGGGFVVREEAQEEWTPRLSVRKENGHENGAIRIIRPLRDIGMKECAMWAWWRGLVIVGREKFQGGKQSIGPLTKEFIVGLERDYPSTVSTIARTCAKLAPKKGTGDAHELPLHVVCACWSATLQHPHLLASRKAMPNSLVKHAFSESDDSIEPAPQYLSLQPKKNTVLVSHGRPPWYGEDGKRTCDAYVVAVSGGSGSGKTHVARQIVQSLGSIPTVIILSQDSFYKYHTAEELELAHANKLDFDHPDAIDMPMFASCLADLKACKQSNIPVYSFAEHQRLAETKYLYGATIIITEGIMALQDPALRELYDLKVFVQCDTDLMLARRLQRDVKERGRSVEGILDQYLRFVKPSYDNFVRPTATYADIIVPGSNNAVAIDLISAHIRRQLEERANQFRQKLAIPHLYFTSGSRASTPESRLDDLDLKILPQTPQLEGIFTILRSRTTTKQDFVFFVDRLSTLLVENALQYLPYAPKAVTTPVGAVSHGQKLDAKNICGVSILLQRRAPPTSFVLVGDSTTANGTTSNSGGWGNGFCGSQLTGNIASVTSGTACINTAQNGATTGTFVSNGFWNISLNAIRGEIAKARRTLVTIQFGHNDQKIAPPESMAANLTSMVQQIRAIGGEPVLVTSLTRRSFNADGTVADTLGPWADATLLVAQQQNIHVLDLHKVSVAYVKAIGPDAAHRLNRLPDDNTHLNVNGTTVFGRMVADLLSVSFPGQLPLVQNAPLSYNNSHGIPSF
;
A
#
# COMPACT_ATOMS: atom_id res chain seq x y z
N MET A 1 -17.50 -33.42 -28.05
CA MET A 1 -17.09 -32.14 -27.41
C MET A 1 -16.95 -32.39 -25.91
N SER A 2 -15.75 -32.66 -25.41
CA SER A 2 -15.34 -32.40 -24.01
C SER A 2 -13.87 -32.81 -23.82
N THR A 3 -12.96 -32.19 -24.57
CA THR A 3 -11.52 -32.31 -24.33
C THR A 3 -11.11 -31.08 -23.54
N SER A 4 -10.99 -31.21 -22.22
CA SER A 4 -10.84 -30.06 -21.34
C SER A 4 -9.46 -29.42 -21.50
N CYS A 5 -9.45 -28.13 -21.81
CA CYS A 5 -8.30 -27.25 -21.62
C CYS A 5 -8.52 -26.58 -20.26
N GLY A 6 -7.87 -27.11 -19.22
CA GLY A 6 -8.13 -26.74 -17.82
C GLY A 6 -6.88 -26.35 -17.05
N ASN A 7 -7.10 -25.82 -15.85
CA ASN A 7 -6.02 -25.60 -14.90
C ASN A 7 -5.51 -26.98 -14.44
N PRO A 8 -4.22 -27.32 -14.62
CA PRO A 8 -3.64 -28.58 -14.14
C PRO A 8 -3.80 -28.79 -12.63
N GLU A 9 -4.11 -27.75 -11.85
CA GLU A 9 -4.44 -27.87 -10.42
C GLU A 9 -5.88 -28.34 -10.15
N THR A 10 -6.80 -28.22 -11.11
CA THR A 10 -8.24 -28.53 -10.90
C THR A 10 -8.75 -29.68 -11.76
N GLU A 11 -8.03 -30.04 -12.83
CA GLU A 11 -8.42 -31.12 -13.75
C GLU A 11 -7.25 -32.08 -13.94
N THR A 12 -7.43 -33.32 -13.47
CA THR A 12 -6.42 -34.39 -13.53
C THR A 12 -6.01 -34.76 -14.97
N ASP A 13 -6.93 -34.57 -15.93
CA ASP A 13 -6.74 -34.89 -17.35
C ASP A 13 -5.92 -33.83 -18.11
N ALA A 14 -5.60 -32.70 -17.47
CA ALA A 14 -4.83 -31.59 -18.06
C ALA A 14 -3.30 -31.81 -17.97
N LEU A 15 -2.84 -32.85 -17.28
CA LEU A 15 -1.42 -33.17 -17.14
C LEU A 15 -0.82 -33.69 -18.48
N MET A 16 0.27 -33.03 -18.88
CA MET A 16 0.99 -33.14 -20.16
C MET A 16 1.53 -34.53 -20.53
N LEU A 17 1.36 -35.55 -19.68
CA LEU A 17 1.96 -36.88 -19.91
C LEU A 17 1.29 -37.68 -21.04
N GLN A 18 0.11 -37.28 -21.52
CA GLN A 18 -0.64 -38.06 -22.52
C GLN A 18 -0.82 -37.41 -23.90
N LYS A 19 -0.45 -36.14 -24.13
CA LYS A 19 -0.74 -35.46 -25.41
C LYS A 19 0.41 -34.57 -25.92
N PRO A 20 1.13 -34.97 -27.00
CA PRO A 20 2.11 -34.09 -27.65
C PRO A 20 1.41 -32.87 -28.29
N GLY A 21 1.84 -31.65 -27.94
CA GLY A 21 1.37 -30.40 -28.57
C GLY A 21 0.58 -29.42 -27.69
N ASN A 22 0.55 -29.58 -26.36
CA ASN A 22 -0.07 -28.63 -25.41
C ASN A 22 1.00 -27.75 -24.72
N ILE A 23 0.62 -26.55 -24.23
CA ILE A 23 1.57 -25.51 -23.79
C ILE A 23 1.13 -24.82 -22.51
N ILE A 24 2.07 -24.63 -21.60
CA ILE A 24 1.83 -23.99 -20.30
C ILE A 24 2.17 -22.50 -20.38
N ILE A 25 1.18 -21.64 -20.14
CA ILE A 25 1.37 -20.19 -19.98
C ILE A 25 0.73 -19.77 -18.66
N ARG A 26 1.53 -19.18 -17.75
CA ARG A 26 1.08 -18.70 -16.43
C ARG A 26 0.24 -19.75 -15.67
N HIS A 27 0.71 -21.00 -15.67
CA HIS A 27 0.10 -22.15 -15.01
C HIS A 27 -1.15 -22.77 -15.69
N ALA A 28 -1.61 -22.22 -16.81
CA ALA A 28 -2.70 -22.83 -17.59
C ALA A 28 -2.15 -23.58 -18.80
N VAL A 29 -2.70 -24.78 -19.07
CA VAL A 29 -2.36 -25.60 -20.24
C VAL A 29 -3.31 -25.25 -21.39
N TYR A 30 -2.74 -24.84 -22.51
CA TYR A 30 -3.49 -24.53 -23.73
C TYR A 30 -3.14 -25.54 -24.81
N CYS A 31 -4.17 -26.18 -25.39
CA CYS A 31 -4.04 -26.81 -26.69
C CYS A 31 -4.06 -25.75 -27.81
N LYS A 32 -3.67 -26.15 -29.01
CA LYS A 32 -3.69 -25.30 -30.21
C LYS A 32 -5.05 -24.63 -30.44
N ASP A 33 -6.15 -25.37 -30.23
CA ASP A 33 -7.51 -24.91 -30.47
C ASP A 33 -8.02 -23.92 -29.42
N CYS A 34 -7.54 -24.00 -28.17
CA CYS A 34 -7.89 -23.03 -27.11
C CYS A 34 -6.97 -21.79 -27.15
N PHE A 35 -5.72 -21.94 -27.59
CA PHE A 35 -4.74 -20.84 -27.61
C PHE A 35 -5.02 -19.77 -28.65
N PHE A 36 -5.29 -20.16 -29.91
CA PHE A 36 -5.51 -19.18 -30.98
C PHE A 36 -6.69 -18.23 -30.68
N PRO A 37 -7.88 -18.72 -30.26
CA PRO A 37 -8.98 -17.85 -29.86
C PRO A 37 -8.62 -16.92 -28.69
N LEU A 38 -7.87 -17.42 -27.69
CA LEU A 38 -7.46 -16.60 -26.54
C LEU A 38 -6.61 -15.40 -26.97
N ILE A 39 -5.57 -15.64 -27.79
CA ILE A 39 -4.69 -14.56 -28.27
C ILE A 39 -5.46 -13.61 -29.18
N SER A 40 -6.33 -14.11 -30.07
CA SER A 40 -7.19 -13.27 -30.89
C SER A 40 -8.14 -12.40 -30.06
N ILE A 41 -8.69 -12.91 -28.96
CA ILE A 41 -9.55 -12.14 -28.03
C ILE A 41 -8.73 -11.05 -27.32
N LYS A 42 -7.54 -11.38 -26.81
CA LYS A 42 -6.65 -10.39 -26.17
C LYS A 42 -6.27 -9.28 -27.15
N PHE A 43 -5.91 -9.65 -28.37
CA PHE A 43 -5.55 -8.72 -29.44
C PHE A 43 -6.73 -7.81 -29.82
N ARG A 44 -7.92 -8.38 -30.09
CA ARG A 44 -9.14 -7.62 -30.41
C ARG A 44 -9.55 -6.68 -29.29
N ARG A 45 -9.52 -7.14 -28.04
CA ARG A 45 -9.82 -6.31 -26.87
C ARG A 45 -8.91 -5.08 -26.78
N SER A 46 -7.64 -5.21 -27.20
CA SER A 46 -6.71 -4.09 -27.22
C SER A 46 -6.85 -3.16 -28.43
N LEU A 47 -7.38 -3.63 -29.56
CA LEU A 47 -7.42 -2.86 -30.81
C LEU A 47 -8.82 -2.31 -31.12
N ASP A 48 -9.86 -3.12 -31.03
CA ASP A 48 -11.24 -2.79 -31.42
C ASP A 48 -11.78 -1.49 -30.82
N PRO A 49 -11.54 -1.15 -29.52
CA PRO A 49 -12.05 0.09 -28.93
C PRO A 49 -11.55 1.37 -29.62
N SER A 50 -10.36 1.32 -30.23
CA SER A 50 -9.69 2.48 -30.83
C SER A 50 -9.89 2.59 -32.34
N VAL A 51 -10.54 1.59 -32.98
CA VAL A 51 -10.77 1.55 -34.44
C VAL A 51 -11.77 2.62 -34.90
N ASN A 52 -12.83 2.84 -34.12
CA ASN A 52 -13.92 3.73 -34.51
C ASN A 52 -13.55 5.21 -34.28
N PRO A 53 -13.99 6.15 -35.14
CA PRO A 53 -13.67 7.58 -35.00
C PRO A 53 -14.13 8.20 -33.68
N LEU A 54 -15.27 7.76 -33.13
CA LEU A 54 -15.85 8.21 -31.85
C LEU A 54 -16.02 7.00 -30.90
N PRO A 55 -15.20 6.88 -29.83
CA PRO A 55 -15.21 5.72 -28.95
C PRO A 55 -16.42 5.66 -27.97
N ASP A 56 -17.08 6.78 -27.66
CA ASP A 56 -18.10 6.87 -26.58
C ASP A 56 -19.58 6.93 -27.06
N GLY A 57 -19.92 6.26 -28.17
CA GLY A 57 -21.29 6.23 -28.69
C GLY A 57 -22.22 5.21 -27.98
N PRO A 58 -23.50 5.52 -27.72
CA PRO A 58 -24.42 4.67 -26.92
C PRO A 58 -24.95 3.41 -27.63
N ARG A 59 -24.44 3.05 -28.82
CA ARG A 59 -24.84 1.83 -29.56
C ARG A 59 -23.59 1.16 -30.14
N ARG A 60 -23.50 -0.17 -30.05
CA ARG A 60 -22.50 -0.98 -30.77
C ARG A 60 -22.71 -0.81 -32.28
N LYS A 61 -22.12 0.24 -32.86
CA LYS A 61 -21.97 0.36 -34.32
C LYS A 61 -20.89 -0.63 -34.77
N GLY A 62 -21.02 -1.15 -35.99
CA GLY A 62 -19.97 -1.92 -36.65
C GLY A 62 -18.58 -1.30 -36.57
N LEU A 63 -17.53 -2.13 -36.62
CA LEU A 63 -16.14 -1.65 -36.67
C LEU A 63 -15.87 -1.05 -38.06
N LYS A 64 -15.69 0.26 -38.14
CA LYS A 64 -15.39 0.97 -39.39
C LYS A 64 -14.39 2.10 -39.14
N ALA A 65 -13.18 1.95 -39.67
CA ALA A 65 -12.13 2.95 -39.52
C ALA A 65 -12.36 4.17 -40.44
N GLY A 66 -11.86 5.33 -40.02
CA GLY A 66 -11.97 6.59 -40.77
C GLY A 66 -10.98 6.76 -41.92
N GLY A 67 -10.00 5.86 -42.08
CA GLY A 67 -8.95 5.93 -43.12
C GLY A 67 -8.21 4.61 -43.26
N ASN A 68 -7.00 4.62 -43.83
CA ASN A 68 -6.20 3.40 -44.08
C ASN A 68 -5.45 2.91 -42.83
N LEU A 69 -4.87 1.71 -42.92
CA LEU A 69 -4.05 1.09 -41.88
C LEU A 69 -2.57 1.03 -42.30
N LEU A 70 -1.66 1.49 -41.44
CA LEU A 70 -0.22 1.25 -41.59
C LEU A 70 0.30 0.35 -40.45
N LEU A 71 1.06 -0.68 -40.78
CA LEU A 71 1.75 -1.54 -39.81
C LEU A 71 3.26 -1.28 -39.86
N GLY A 72 3.87 -0.98 -38.71
CA GLY A 72 5.31 -0.93 -38.58
C GLY A 72 5.91 -2.33 -38.41
N LEU A 73 6.64 -2.81 -39.41
CA LEU A 73 7.35 -4.09 -39.40
C LEU A 73 8.83 -3.86 -39.15
N SER A 74 9.43 -4.71 -38.31
CA SER A 74 10.84 -4.58 -37.95
C SER A 74 11.63 -5.89 -38.05
N GLY A 75 11.02 -6.94 -38.60
CA GLY A 75 11.59 -8.30 -38.67
C GLY A 75 11.64 -9.06 -37.35
N GLY A 76 11.43 -8.38 -36.21
CA GLY A 76 11.38 -8.99 -34.89
C GLY A 76 10.06 -9.72 -34.60
N LEU A 77 10.11 -10.64 -33.63
CA LEU A 77 9.01 -11.51 -33.23
C LEU A 77 7.67 -10.78 -33.06
N GLY A 78 7.63 -9.69 -32.28
CA GLY A 78 6.39 -8.97 -32.01
C GLY A 78 5.76 -8.34 -33.26
N SER A 79 6.57 -7.76 -34.14
CA SER A 79 6.07 -7.16 -35.39
C SER A 79 5.60 -8.21 -36.40
N THR A 80 6.24 -9.38 -36.46
CA THR A 80 5.81 -10.49 -37.33
C THR A 80 4.49 -11.11 -36.85
N VAL A 81 4.33 -11.28 -35.53
CA VAL A 81 3.08 -11.78 -34.94
C VAL A 81 1.95 -10.77 -35.09
N LEU A 82 2.23 -9.48 -34.96
CA LEU A 82 1.25 -8.42 -35.23
C LEU A 82 0.75 -8.47 -36.68
N LEU A 83 1.66 -8.63 -37.65
CA LEU A 83 1.31 -8.73 -39.07
C LEU A 83 0.32 -9.87 -39.33
N ASP A 84 0.64 -11.08 -38.86
CA ASP A 84 -0.22 -12.25 -39.03
C ASP A 84 -1.55 -12.07 -38.28
N LEU A 85 -1.55 -11.59 -37.03
CA LEU A 85 -2.77 -11.33 -36.27
C LEU A 85 -3.71 -10.34 -36.96
N VAL A 86 -3.18 -9.22 -37.47
CA VAL A 86 -3.97 -8.22 -38.19
C VAL A 86 -4.54 -8.82 -39.48
N TYR A 87 -3.72 -9.53 -40.25
CA TYR A 87 -4.15 -10.14 -41.50
C TYR A 87 -5.26 -11.18 -41.26
N GLN A 88 -5.04 -12.15 -40.35
CA GLN A 88 -6.01 -13.19 -40.02
C GLN A 88 -7.33 -12.61 -39.46
N THR A 89 -7.26 -11.48 -38.76
CA THR A 89 -8.42 -10.92 -38.06
C THR A 89 -9.28 -10.00 -38.92
N TYR A 90 -8.66 -9.24 -39.82
CA TYR A 90 -9.32 -8.14 -40.54
C TYR A 90 -9.18 -8.18 -42.07
N PHE A 91 -8.25 -8.95 -42.63
CA PHE A 91 -8.01 -9.00 -44.09
C PHE A 91 -8.25 -10.38 -44.70
N SER A 92 -8.11 -11.45 -43.93
CA SER A 92 -8.45 -12.83 -44.31
C SER A 92 -9.97 -12.98 -44.31
N MET A 93 -10.58 -12.98 -45.50
CA MET A 93 -11.97 -13.36 -45.66
C MET A 93 -12.05 -14.89 -45.69
N HIS A 94 -12.82 -15.47 -44.77
CA HIS A 94 -13.20 -16.89 -44.84
C HIS A 94 -14.41 -17.01 -45.74
N ASP A 95 -14.26 -17.66 -46.89
CA ASP A 95 -15.40 -18.03 -47.74
C ASP A 95 -15.77 -19.51 -47.53
N PRO A 96 -17.06 -19.84 -47.28
CA PRO A 96 -18.19 -18.94 -47.03
C PRO A 96 -18.29 -18.49 -45.54
N PRO A 97 -19.06 -17.43 -45.23
CA PRO A 97 -19.31 -17.00 -43.85
C PRO A 97 -19.94 -18.13 -43.04
N ILE A 98 -19.35 -18.45 -41.89
CA ILE A 98 -19.90 -19.47 -40.98
C ILE A 98 -21.25 -18.98 -40.47
N GLU A 99 -22.33 -19.64 -40.89
CA GLU A 99 -23.67 -19.38 -40.42
C GLU A 99 -23.89 -19.99 -39.01
N ASP A 100 -24.70 -19.34 -38.19
CA ASP A 100 -25.19 -19.94 -36.95
C ASP A 100 -26.29 -20.97 -37.25
N VAL A 101 -26.76 -21.68 -36.21
CA VAL A 101 -27.81 -22.71 -36.33
C VAL A 101 -29.12 -22.16 -36.93
N THR A 102 -29.24 -20.83 -37.05
CA THR A 102 -30.41 -20.12 -37.60
C THR A 102 -30.19 -19.56 -39.02
N GLY A 103 -29.06 -19.89 -39.68
CA GLY A 103 -28.75 -19.42 -41.04
C GLY A 103 -28.34 -17.95 -41.11
N LYS A 104 -27.96 -17.33 -39.98
CA LYS A 104 -27.46 -15.95 -39.95
C LYS A 104 -25.94 -15.95 -39.86
N PRO A 105 -25.24 -15.00 -40.49
CA PRO A 105 -23.79 -14.92 -40.41
C PRO A 105 -23.35 -14.71 -38.96
N ARG A 106 -22.55 -15.64 -38.45
CA ARG A 106 -22.15 -15.70 -37.04
C ARG A 106 -21.39 -14.42 -36.66
N GLY A 107 -21.91 -13.67 -35.69
CA GLY A 107 -21.36 -12.39 -35.24
C GLY A 107 -22.03 -11.13 -35.83
N GLY A 108 -23.01 -11.28 -36.72
CA GLY A 108 -23.79 -10.16 -37.31
C GLY A 108 -23.17 -9.60 -38.60
N LYS A 109 -23.94 -8.78 -39.34
CA LYS A 109 -23.53 -8.21 -40.64
C LYS A 109 -22.27 -7.32 -40.55
N ASP A 110 -22.10 -6.64 -39.43
CA ASP A 110 -21.01 -5.67 -39.23
C ASP A 110 -19.77 -6.26 -38.53
N HIS A 111 -19.68 -7.59 -38.42
CA HIS A 111 -18.52 -8.25 -37.84
C HIS A 111 -17.31 -8.13 -38.80
N PRO A 112 -16.05 -7.97 -38.31
CA PRO A 112 -14.85 -7.85 -39.16
C PRO A 112 -14.58 -9.00 -40.15
N ARG A 113 -15.26 -10.14 -39.96
CA ARG A 113 -15.21 -11.29 -40.88
C ARG A 113 -16.17 -11.16 -42.06
N ASN A 114 -17.19 -10.31 -41.92
CA ASN A 114 -18.30 -10.15 -42.86
C ASN A 114 -18.26 -8.77 -43.56
N ALA A 115 -17.56 -7.79 -42.99
CA ALA A 115 -17.35 -6.46 -43.56
C ALA A 115 -15.90 -5.99 -43.35
N SER A 116 -15.30 -5.36 -44.37
CA SER A 116 -13.94 -4.83 -44.27
C SER A 116 -13.89 -3.63 -43.32
N VAL A 117 -12.99 -3.69 -42.33
CA VAL A 117 -12.81 -2.63 -41.31
C VAL A 117 -11.99 -1.45 -41.84
N TRP A 118 -10.95 -1.73 -42.63
CA TRP A 118 -10.10 -0.73 -43.28
C TRP A 118 -10.21 -0.82 -44.81
N PRO A 119 -10.20 0.31 -45.54
CA PRO A 119 -10.24 0.29 -47.00
C PRO A 119 -8.96 -0.28 -47.63
N LYS A 120 -7.80 0.09 -47.10
CA LYS A 120 -6.47 -0.40 -47.52
C LYS A 120 -5.57 -0.61 -46.31
N GLY A 121 -4.70 -1.61 -46.38
CA GLY A 121 -3.66 -1.89 -45.40
C GLY A 121 -2.28 -1.91 -46.04
N ALA A 122 -1.29 -1.31 -45.39
CA ALA A 122 0.10 -1.31 -45.82
C ALA A 122 1.04 -1.67 -44.68
N VAL A 123 2.18 -2.27 -45.02
CA VAL A 123 3.24 -2.68 -44.11
C VAL A 123 4.48 -1.89 -44.45
N CYS A 124 5.00 -1.14 -43.48
CA CYS A 124 6.19 -0.32 -43.64
C CYS A 124 7.36 -0.94 -42.87
N TYR A 125 8.50 -1.12 -43.56
CA TYR A 125 9.76 -1.58 -42.99
C TYR A 125 10.82 -0.51 -43.20
N VAL A 126 11.54 -0.15 -42.13
CA VAL A 126 12.67 0.78 -42.19
C VAL A 126 13.96 0.00 -42.05
N GLU A 127 14.76 -0.04 -43.10
CA GLU A 127 16.08 -0.67 -43.10
C GLU A 127 17.10 0.23 -42.40
N THR A 128 17.92 -0.36 -41.53
CA THR A 128 18.88 0.35 -40.67
C THR A 128 20.34 0.03 -40.99
N CYS A 129 20.61 -0.83 -41.98
CA CYS A 129 21.98 -1.24 -42.34
C CYS A 129 22.92 -0.05 -42.61
N SER A 130 22.41 1.06 -43.17
CA SER A 130 23.18 2.27 -43.45
C SER A 130 23.73 2.97 -42.21
N ALA A 131 23.19 2.69 -41.01
CA ALA A 131 23.70 3.19 -39.73
C ALA A 131 24.87 2.38 -39.17
N PHE A 132 25.11 1.17 -39.67
CA PHE A 132 26.06 0.21 -39.10
C PHE A 132 26.99 -0.34 -40.21
N PRO A 133 28.30 -0.01 -40.18
CA PRO A 133 29.25 -0.53 -41.16
C PRO A 133 29.31 -2.08 -41.12
N GLY A 134 29.12 -2.75 -42.27
CA GLY A 134 29.15 -4.21 -42.38
C GLY A 134 27.80 -4.92 -42.15
N ALA A 135 26.72 -4.17 -41.90
CA ALA A 135 25.37 -4.69 -41.75
C ALA A 135 24.78 -5.23 -43.07
N ARG A 136 24.07 -6.37 -42.99
CA ARG A 136 23.37 -6.98 -44.13
C ARG A 136 22.00 -6.32 -44.35
N ASP A 137 21.71 -5.94 -45.59
CA ASP A 137 20.38 -5.47 -46.01
C ASP A 137 19.38 -6.64 -46.01
N ARG A 138 18.24 -6.47 -45.33
CA ARG A 138 17.21 -7.51 -45.13
C ARG A 138 15.91 -7.19 -45.84
N THR A 139 15.87 -6.14 -46.66
CA THR A 139 14.66 -5.65 -47.33
C THR A 139 13.95 -6.76 -48.11
N GLU A 140 14.70 -7.58 -48.86
CA GLU A 140 14.12 -8.66 -49.68
C GLU A 140 13.63 -9.86 -48.85
N GLU A 141 14.29 -10.17 -47.73
CA GLU A 141 13.81 -11.20 -46.79
C GLU A 141 12.49 -10.77 -46.15
N ILE A 142 12.38 -9.50 -45.78
CA ILE A 142 11.14 -8.92 -45.24
C ILE A 142 10.06 -8.87 -46.32
N ARG A 143 10.40 -8.50 -47.56
CA ARG A 143 9.47 -8.53 -48.70
C ARG A 143 8.88 -9.93 -48.87
N ALA A 144 9.69 -10.99 -48.79
CA ALA A 144 9.22 -12.36 -48.87
C ALA A 144 8.27 -12.75 -47.73
N VAL A 145 8.46 -12.22 -46.52
CA VAL A 145 7.53 -12.43 -45.39
C VAL A 145 6.20 -11.70 -45.62
N VAL A 146 6.24 -10.47 -46.13
CA VAL A 146 5.02 -9.68 -46.39
C VAL A 146 4.27 -10.23 -47.60
N ALA A 147 4.95 -10.75 -48.62
CA ALA A 147 4.34 -11.35 -49.81
C ALA A 147 3.37 -12.52 -49.53
N LYS A 148 3.48 -13.16 -48.35
CA LYS A 148 2.49 -14.16 -47.88
C LYS A 148 1.12 -13.57 -47.55
N HIS A 149 1.00 -12.24 -47.50
CA HIS A 149 -0.19 -11.48 -47.13
C HIS A 149 -0.62 -10.60 -48.31
N ASP A 150 -1.28 -11.22 -49.29
CA ASP A 150 -1.69 -10.67 -50.60
C ASP A 150 -2.46 -9.33 -50.58
N ARG A 151 -3.18 -9.03 -49.50
CA ARG A 151 -4.01 -7.81 -49.34
C ARG A 151 -3.31 -6.65 -48.63
N LEU A 152 -2.01 -6.76 -48.35
CA LEU A 152 -1.22 -5.73 -47.68
C LEU A 152 -0.08 -5.22 -48.57
N ASP A 153 -0.06 -3.92 -48.83
CA ASP A 153 0.99 -3.29 -49.64
C ASP A 153 2.31 -3.21 -48.87
N PHE A 154 3.44 -3.59 -49.48
CA PHE A 154 4.76 -3.47 -48.85
C PHE A 154 5.44 -2.14 -49.20
N ILE A 155 5.86 -1.39 -48.18
CA ILE A 155 6.56 -0.10 -48.31
C ILE A 155 7.95 -0.22 -47.66
N PRO A 156 9.02 -0.44 -48.45
CA PRO A 156 10.39 -0.39 -47.96
C PRO A 156 10.84 1.06 -47.83
N LEU A 157 11.38 1.42 -46.67
CA LEU A 157 12.06 2.68 -46.39
C LEU A 157 13.48 2.38 -45.93
N ARG A 158 14.38 3.35 -46.10
CA ARG A 158 15.72 3.31 -45.55
C ARG A 158 15.91 4.43 -44.53
N LEU A 159 16.75 4.21 -43.52
CA LEU A 159 16.96 5.20 -42.46
C LEU A 159 17.49 6.54 -43.00
N GLU A 160 18.31 6.51 -44.04
CA GLU A 160 18.84 7.67 -44.76
C GLU A 160 17.78 8.49 -45.50
N ASP A 161 16.58 7.95 -45.74
CA ASP A 161 15.48 8.68 -46.37
C ASP A 161 15.08 9.91 -45.54
N ALA A 162 15.31 9.89 -44.22
CA ALA A 162 15.09 11.03 -43.34
C ALA A 162 15.95 12.25 -43.72
N PHE A 163 17.06 12.03 -44.44
CA PHE A 163 17.99 13.05 -44.92
C PHE A 163 17.84 13.33 -46.43
N SER A 164 16.89 12.67 -47.10
CA SER A 164 16.61 12.80 -48.53
C SER A 164 15.56 13.88 -48.81
N SER A 165 15.93 14.90 -49.60
CA SER A 165 14.98 15.94 -50.05
C SER A 165 13.88 15.38 -50.94
N ALA A 166 14.19 14.38 -51.77
CA ALA A 166 13.22 13.72 -52.64
C ALA A 166 12.13 13.00 -51.85
N TRP A 167 12.50 12.32 -50.76
CA TRP A 167 11.53 11.63 -49.89
C TRP A 167 10.60 12.63 -49.20
N TRP A 168 11.15 13.71 -48.61
CA TRP A 168 10.36 14.77 -47.97
C TRP A 168 9.37 15.44 -48.93
N ASN A 169 9.76 15.64 -50.19
CA ASN A 169 8.87 16.17 -51.23
C ASN A 169 7.74 15.18 -51.55
N ALA A 170 8.02 13.87 -51.55
CA ALA A 170 7.02 12.84 -51.82
C ALA A 170 6.00 12.64 -50.68
N VAL A 171 6.38 12.93 -49.41
CA VAL A 171 5.49 12.75 -48.24
C VAL A 171 4.77 14.02 -47.78
N GLY A 172 4.98 15.16 -48.44
CA GLY A 172 4.22 16.39 -48.19
C GLY A 172 4.90 17.45 -47.31
N GLY A 173 6.24 17.48 -47.25
CA GLY A 173 7.03 18.60 -46.70
C GLY A 173 7.74 18.32 -45.36
N LYS A 174 8.81 19.08 -45.10
CA LYS A 174 9.67 18.95 -43.91
C LYS A 174 8.93 19.36 -42.62
N PRO A 175 9.15 18.67 -41.49
CA PRO A 175 8.64 19.06 -40.18
C PRO A 175 9.18 20.42 -39.75
N ALA A 176 8.40 21.16 -38.97
CA ALA A 176 8.86 22.40 -38.36
C ALA A 176 10.01 22.10 -37.37
N SER A 177 11.05 22.93 -37.34
CA SER A 177 12.27 22.74 -36.56
C SER A 177 12.05 22.52 -35.04
N LYS A 178 10.89 22.91 -34.51
CA LYS A 178 10.49 22.71 -33.10
C LYS A 178 9.96 21.31 -32.76
N GLU A 179 9.60 20.47 -33.75
CA GLU A 179 9.01 19.14 -33.51
C GLU A 179 10.04 18.00 -33.38
N LEU A 180 11.33 18.31 -33.53
CA LEU A 180 12.42 17.35 -33.70
C LEU A 180 13.48 17.34 -32.58
N GLY A 181 13.29 18.13 -31.52
CA GLY A 181 14.28 18.28 -30.46
C GLY A 181 14.36 17.06 -29.53
N MET A 182 15.55 16.46 -29.41
CA MET A 182 15.95 15.72 -28.21
C MET A 182 16.52 16.71 -27.20
N ASP A 183 15.72 17.14 -26.23
CA ASP A 183 16.23 17.93 -25.11
C ASP A 183 16.75 16.97 -24.02
N ILE A 184 18.07 16.89 -23.88
CA ILE A 184 18.68 16.25 -22.70
C ILE A 184 19.28 17.30 -21.74
N THR A 185 19.43 18.58 -22.15
CA THR A 185 19.66 19.78 -21.30
C THR A 185 19.98 21.06 -22.13
N ASN A 186 19.55 21.15 -23.39
CA ASN A 186 19.80 22.27 -24.32
C ASN A 186 21.27 22.55 -24.73
N GLU A 187 21.75 21.82 -25.76
CA GLU A 187 22.64 22.34 -26.82
C GLU A 187 22.15 21.73 -28.15
N GLU A 188 21.62 22.58 -29.02
CA GLU A 188 20.91 22.23 -30.24
C GLU A 188 21.77 21.46 -31.27
N LEU A 189 21.35 20.25 -31.63
CA LEU A 189 21.70 19.62 -32.92
C LEU A 189 20.41 19.40 -33.71
N ILE A 190 19.88 20.50 -34.26
CA ILE A 190 18.79 20.48 -35.22
C ILE A 190 19.29 19.74 -36.47
N LEU A 191 18.45 18.90 -37.10
CA LEU A 191 18.66 18.33 -38.44
C LEU A 191 19.07 19.39 -39.51
N SER A 192 18.96 20.68 -39.20
CA SER A 192 19.34 21.81 -40.04
C SER A 192 20.83 22.22 -39.98
N SER A 193 21.65 21.71 -39.05
CA SER A 193 23.08 22.08 -39.01
C SER A 193 23.95 21.36 -40.05
N VAL A 194 23.40 20.36 -40.76
CA VAL A 194 24.11 19.70 -41.89
C VAL A 194 23.86 20.41 -43.23
N SER A 195 23.09 21.51 -43.24
CA SER A 195 22.83 22.31 -44.46
C SER A 195 23.86 23.41 -44.75
N SER A 196 25.15 23.18 -44.43
CA SER A 196 26.24 24.02 -44.94
C SER A 196 27.15 23.25 -45.91
N SER A 197 26.88 23.49 -47.19
CA SER A 197 27.85 23.70 -48.28
C SER A 197 28.77 22.56 -48.74
N GLN A 198 28.23 21.40 -49.13
CA GLN A 198 28.76 20.62 -50.27
C GLN A 198 27.61 19.89 -51.00
N ASP A 199 27.35 20.25 -52.26
CA ASP A 199 26.26 19.73 -53.13
C ASP A 199 26.45 18.27 -53.60
N THR A 200 27.49 17.59 -53.09
CA THR A 200 27.89 16.23 -53.49
C THR A 200 27.55 15.15 -52.46
N ASP A 201 26.91 15.50 -51.34
CA ASP A 201 26.63 14.55 -50.27
C ASP A 201 25.37 13.71 -50.48
N THR A 202 25.57 12.39 -50.56
CA THR A 202 24.49 11.40 -50.57
C THR A 202 23.72 11.38 -49.23
N PRO A 203 22.44 10.96 -49.21
CA PRO A 203 21.68 10.83 -47.96
C PRO A 203 22.37 9.94 -46.91
N ILE A 204 23.12 8.92 -47.37
CA ILE A 204 23.88 8.00 -46.53
C ILE A 204 25.04 8.74 -45.83
N SER A 205 25.80 9.60 -46.54
CA SER A 205 26.90 10.34 -45.92
C SER A 205 26.39 11.33 -44.86
N ARG A 206 25.21 11.93 -45.07
CA ARG A 206 24.55 12.81 -44.07
C ARG A 206 24.13 12.04 -42.81
N LEU A 207 23.53 10.86 -42.97
CA LEU A 207 23.18 9.98 -41.86
C LEU A 207 24.43 9.57 -41.06
N GLN A 208 25.50 9.18 -41.74
CA GLN A 208 26.76 8.78 -41.09
C GLN A 208 27.38 9.94 -40.31
N ARG A 209 27.38 11.16 -40.86
CA ARG A 209 27.82 12.35 -40.13
C ARG A 209 26.98 12.63 -38.90
N TYR A 210 25.65 12.54 -39.03
CA TYR A 210 24.74 12.74 -37.90
C TYR A 210 24.98 11.72 -36.78
N ILE A 211 25.20 10.45 -37.12
CA ILE A 211 25.55 9.42 -36.13
C ILE A 211 26.91 9.71 -35.49
N SER A 212 27.91 10.14 -36.28
CA SER A 212 29.23 10.48 -35.76
C SER A 212 29.28 11.74 -34.89
N SER A 213 28.31 12.65 -35.07
CA SER A 213 28.19 13.88 -34.27
C SER A 213 27.44 13.66 -32.95
N LEU A 214 26.92 12.46 -32.67
CA LEU A 214 26.23 12.19 -31.41
C LEU A 214 27.26 12.16 -30.25
N PRO A 215 26.96 12.81 -29.11
CA PRO A 215 27.93 13.01 -28.04
C PRO A 215 28.34 11.73 -27.32
N THR A 216 27.53 10.67 -27.42
CA THR A 216 27.81 9.38 -26.78
C THR A 216 27.38 8.21 -27.68
N HIS A 217 28.13 7.10 -27.63
CA HIS A 217 27.74 5.85 -28.29
C HIS A 217 26.38 5.31 -27.81
N THR A 218 25.94 5.67 -26.60
CA THR A 218 24.62 5.34 -26.04
C THR A 218 23.47 6.14 -26.64
N ALA A 219 23.72 7.24 -27.35
CA ALA A 219 22.69 8.04 -28.02
C ALA A 219 22.28 7.47 -29.39
N ILE A 220 23.11 6.63 -30.01
CA ILE A 220 22.88 6.06 -31.34
C ILE A 220 21.57 5.26 -31.43
N PRO A 221 21.25 4.32 -30.50
CA PRO A 221 19.99 3.57 -30.56
C PRO A 221 18.75 4.46 -30.43
N THR A 222 18.82 5.50 -29.60
CA THR A 222 17.74 6.48 -29.42
C THR A 222 17.52 7.31 -30.70
N ALA A 223 18.60 7.76 -31.32
CA ALA A 223 18.55 8.50 -32.58
C ALA A 223 17.92 7.66 -33.72
N ILE A 224 18.32 6.39 -33.86
CA ILE A 224 17.73 5.46 -34.83
C ILE A 224 16.24 5.26 -34.58
N GLN A 225 15.83 5.10 -33.31
CA GLN A 225 14.42 4.95 -32.94
C GLN A 225 13.60 6.20 -33.29
N THR A 226 14.13 7.39 -33.03
CA THR A 226 13.48 8.67 -33.36
C THR A 226 13.31 8.83 -34.88
N LEU A 227 14.37 8.59 -35.65
CA LEU A 227 14.32 8.66 -37.12
C LEU A 227 13.34 7.63 -37.70
N THR A 228 13.35 6.39 -37.20
CA THR A 228 12.41 5.34 -37.60
C THR A 228 10.96 5.76 -37.34
N ARG A 229 10.67 6.33 -36.17
CA ARG A 229 9.33 6.81 -35.81
C ARG A 229 8.86 7.91 -36.75
N LEU A 230 9.74 8.85 -37.08
CA LEU A 230 9.45 9.95 -38.00
C LEU A 230 9.11 9.44 -39.40
N LEU A 231 9.94 8.52 -39.94
CA LEU A 231 9.69 7.91 -41.25
C LEU A 231 8.31 7.23 -41.29
N LEU A 232 7.99 6.43 -40.29
CA LEU A 232 6.69 5.74 -40.18
C LEU A 232 5.51 6.71 -40.11
N LEU A 233 5.62 7.80 -39.35
CA LEU A 233 4.53 8.76 -39.16
C LEU A 233 4.23 9.53 -40.45
N HIS A 234 5.26 10.09 -41.11
CA HIS A 234 5.04 10.85 -42.33
C HIS A 234 4.62 9.96 -43.51
N THR A 235 5.13 8.71 -43.58
CA THR A 235 4.61 7.74 -44.54
C THR A 235 3.13 7.42 -44.27
N ALA A 236 2.73 7.22 -43.01
CA ALA A 236 1.33 7.01 -42.66
C ALA A 236 0.43 8.21 -43.06
N MET A 237 0.91 9.45 -42.85
CA MET A 237 0.19 10.67 -43.23
C MET A 237 -0.01 10.73 -44.75
N SER A 238 1.06 10.54 -45.52
CA SER A 238 1.03 10.59 -46.99
C SER A 238 0.11 9.53 -47.64
N ARG A 239 -0.25 8.49 -46.89
CA ARG A 239 -1.12 7.40 -47.34
C ARG A 239 -2.55 7.52 -46.83
N GLY A 240 -2.90 8.62 -46.14
CA GLY A 240 -4.22 8.79 -45.53
C GLY A 240 -4.52 7.72 -44.48
N SER A 241 -3.49 7.25 -43.78
CA SER A 241 -3.65 6.23 -42.74
C SER A 241 -4.23 6.89 -41.49
N SER A 242 -5.30 6.30 -40.96
CA SER A 242 -5.91 6.74 -39.69
C SER A 242 -5.21 6.11 -38.49
N HIS A 243 -4.57 4.94 -38.69
CA HIS A 243 -3.98 4.12 -37.65
C HIS A 243 -2.58 3.65 -38.03
N LEU A 244 -1.65 3.76 -37.08
CA LEU A 244 -0.30 3.17 -37.13
C LEU A 244 -0.17 2.12 -36.03
N LEU A 245 -0.05 0.84 -36.40
CA LEU A 245 0.10 -0.26 -35.45
C LEU A 245 1.58 -0.64 -35.26
N LEU A 246 2.01 -0.75 -34.00
CA LEU A 246 3.36 -1.17 -33.62
C LEU A 246 3.35 -2.49 -32.84
N GLY A 247 4.24 -3.41 -33.22
CA GLY A 247 4.36 -4.76 -32.65
C GLY A 247 5.03 -4.84 -31.29
N THR A 248 4.79 -3.87 -30.39
CA THR A 248 5.39 -3.85 -29.06
C THR A 248 4.64 -4.80 -28.13
N SER A 249 5.27 -5.92 -27.77
CA SER A 249 4.73 -6.91 -26.81
C SER A 249 4.72 -6.37 -25.37
N LEU A 250 3.95 -7.00 -24.47
CA LEU A 250 3.93 -6.68 -23.04
C LEU A 250 5.33 -6.65 -22.41
N THR A 251 6.17 -7.63 -22.74
CA THR A 251 7.54 -7.74 -22.22
C THR A 251 8.41 -6.61 -22.78
N SER A 252 8.32 -6.34 -24.09
CA SER A 252 9.07 -5.24 -24.73
C SER A 252 8.67 -3.87 -24.19
N LEU A 253 7.37 -3.66 -23.94
CA LEU A 253 6.84 -2.45 -23.32
C LEU A 253 7.39 -2.27 -21.90
N SER A 254 7.42 -3.34 -21.10
CA SER A 254 7.93 -3.29 -19.73
C SER A 254 9.44 -2.97 -19.69
N ILE A 255 10.21 -3.52 -20.64
CA ILE A 255 11.63 -3.18 -20.81
C ILE A 255 11.80 -1.71 -21.15
N ALA A 256 11.03 -1.19 -22.12
CA ALA A 256 11.09 0.22 -22.51
C ALA A 256 10.74 1.16 -21.35
N LEU A 257 9.67 0.86 -20.61
CA LEU A 257 9.23 1.65 -19.45
C LEU A 257 10.29 1.68 -18.35
N ILE A 258 10.81 0.52 -17.94
CA ILE A 258 11.82 0.47 -16.87
C ILE A 258 13.14 1.07 -17.31
N SER A 259 13.57 0.83 -18.56
CA SER A 259 14.79 1.42 -19.10
C SER A 259 14.69 2.94 -19.13
N SER A 260 13.55 3.49 -19.58
CA SER A 260 13.31 4.94 -19.63
C SER A 260 13.28 5.56 -18.24
N ILE A 261 12.58 4.95 -17.27
CA ILE A 261 12.56 5.40 -15.87
C ILE A 261 13.97 5.38 -15.26
N SER A 262 14.72 4.30 -15.50
CA SER A 262 16.08 4.15 -14.97
C SER A 262 17.07 5.16 -15.55
N GLN A 263 16.78 5.71 -16.73
CA GLN A 263 17.56 6.77 -17.38
C GLN A 263 17.06 8.19 -17.03
N GLY A 264 16.09 8.34 -16.11
CA GLY A 264 15.52 9.64 -15.74
C GLY A 264 14.41 10.13 -16.68
N GLY A 265 13.99 9.34 -17.66
CA GLY A 265 12.94 9.63 -18.64
C GLY A 265 11.50 9.48 -18.11
N GLY A 266 11.25 9.80 -16.83
CA GLY A 266 9.95 9.62 -16.20
C GLY A 266 8.78 10.34 -16.89
N PHE A 267 9.06 11.42 -17.61
CA PHE A 267 8.07 12.16 -18.41
C PHE A 267 7.52 11.36 -19.61
N VAL A 268 8.34 10.47 -20.18
CA VAL A 268 8.00 9.63 -21.34
C VAL A 268 7.06 8.49 -20.95
N VAL A 269 6.96 8.15 -19.65
CA VAL A 269 6.11 7.07 -19.14
C VAL A 269 4.66 7.23 -19.59
N ARG A 270 4.14 8.46 -19.66
CA ARG A 270 2.80 8.71 -20.17
C ARG A 270 2.67 8.32 -21.64
N GLU A 271 3.63 8.72 -22.48
CA GLU A 271 3.58 8.47 -23.93
C GLU A 271 3.79 6.99 -24.27
N GLU A 272 4.64 6.30 -23.49
CA GLU A 272 4.95 4.90 -23.69
C GLU A 272 3.88 3.97 -23.08
N ALA A 273 3.28 4.34 -21.94
CA ALA A 273 2.24 3.53 -21.29
C ALA A 273 0.84 3.75 -21.89
N GLN A 274 0.60 4.86 -22.60
CA GLN A 274 -0.67 5.09 -23.28
C GLN A 274 -0.80 4.18 -24.51
N GLU A 275 -1.93 3.50 -24.56
CA GLU A 275 -2.23 2.41 -25.51
C GLU A 275 -2.59 2.97 -26.89
N GLU A 276 -3.10 4.19 -26.89
CA GLU A 276 -3.42 5.01 -28.03
C GLU A 276 -2.77 6.39 -27.83
N TRP A 277 -1.93 6.79 -28.77
CA TRP A 277 -1.46 8.16 -28.85
C TRP A 277 -2.33 8.92 -29.84
N THR A 278 -3.03 9.93 -29.34
CA THR A 278 -3.77 10.90 -30.14
C THR A 278 -3.00 12.23 -30.13
N PRO A 279 -2.70 12.83 -31.30
CA PRO A 279 -2.13 14.16 -31.36
C PRO A 279 -2.98 15.17 -30.58
N ARG A 280 -2.34 16.09 -29.83
CA ARG A 280 -3.05 17.22 -29.20
C ARG A 280 -3.23 18.31 -30.24
N LEU A 281 -4.49 18.58 -30.61
CA LEU A 281 -4.95 19.72 -31.42
C LEU A 281 -4.38 19.79 -32.85
N SER A 282 -5.25 19.54 -33.82
CA SER A 282 -5.10 20.00 -35.20
C SER A 282 -4.94 21.51 -35.22
N VAL A 283 -3.79 22.01 -35.66
CA VAL A 283 -3.64 23.40 -36.10
C VAL A 283 -4.63 23.60 -37.25
N ARG A 284 -5.62 24.48 -37.06
CA ARG A 284 -6.46 24.98 -38.16
C ARG A 284 -5.52 25.62 -39.19
N LYS A 285 -5.39 25.01 -40.37
CA LYS A 285 -4.91 25.71 -41.57
C LYS A 285 -6.12 26.35 -42.26
N GLU A 286 -5.97 27.58 -42.72
CA GLU A 286 -7.01 28.35 -43.42
C GLU A 286 -7.41 27.80 -44.79
N ASN A 287 -6.85 26.68 -45.25
CA ASN A 287 -7.18 26.08 -46.54
C ASN A 287 -7.64 24.62 -46.39
N GLY A 288 -8.93 24.42 -46.12
CA GLY A 288 -9.84 23.32 -46.56
C GLY A 288 -9.43 21.83 -46.56
N HIS A 289 -8.19 21.44 -46.26
CA HIS A 289 -7.73 20.07 -46.19
C HIS A 289 -7.20 19.77 -44.79
N GLU A 290 -8.04 19.14 -43.97
CA GLU A 290 -7.65 18.58 -42.68
C GLU A 290 -6.64 17.46 -42.91
N ASN A 291 -5.37 17.67 -42.57
CA ASN A 291 -4.42 16.57 -42.42
C ASN A 291 -4.87 15.75 -41.20
N GLY A 292 -5.47 14.59 -41.44
CA GLY A 292 -6.03 13.73 -40.40
C GLY A 292 -4.99 13.31 -39.36
N ALA A 293 -5.34 13.46 -38.08
CA ALA A 293 -4.55 12.98 -36.95
C ALA A 293 -4.39 11.44 -37.00
N ILE A 294 -3.15 10.94 -36.89
CA ILE A 294 -2.85 9.50 -36.88
C ILE A 294 -2.86 8.97 -35.45
N ARG A 295 -3.60 7.89 -35.21
CA ARG A 295 -3.60 7.15 -33.95
C ARG A 295 -2.49 6.10 -33.95
N ILE A 296 -1.54 6.20 -33.02
CA ILE A 296 -0.51 5.16 -32.83
C ILE A 296 -1.02 4.19 -31.78
N ILE A 297 -1.09 2.90 -32.12
CA ILE A 297 -1.63 1.86 -31.24
C ILE A 297 -0.63 0.72 -31.07
N ARG A 298 -0.59 0.12 -29.87
CA ARG A 298 0.25 -1.04 -29.52
C ARG A 298 -0.60 -2.26 -29.14
N PRO A 299 -1.14 -3.02 -30.10
CA PRO A 299 -2.13 -4.07 -29.82
C PRO A 299 -1.61 -5.27 -29.02
N LEU A 300 -0.29 -5.49 -29.01
CA LEU A 300 0.34 -6.62 -28.32
C LEU A 300 0.73 -6.31 -26.86
N ARG A 301 0.32 -5.16 -26.32
CA ARG A 301 0.64 -4.72 -24.95
C ARG A 301 0.23 -5.69 -23.85
N ASP A 302 -0.77 -6.54 -24.10
CA ASP A 302 -1.31 -7.53 -23.15
C ASP A 302 -0.85 -8.97 -23.48
N ILE A 303 -0.04 -9.12 -24.53
CA ILE A 303 0.48 -10.38 -25.05
C ILE A 303 1.99 -10.41 -24.79
N GLY A 304 2.44 -11.39 -24.00
CA GLY A 304 3.85 -11.56 -23.63
C GLY A 304 4.70 -12.09 -24.79
N MET A 305 6.04 -11.95 -24.68
CA MET A 305 6.95 -12.47 -25.70
C MET A 305 6.83 -13.98 -25.90
N LYS A 306 6.59 -14.76 -24.83
CA LYS A 306 6.36 -16.21 -24.92
C LYS A 306 5.09 -16.55 -25.72
N GLU A 307 4.02 -15.80 -25.52
CA GLU A 307 2.77 -15.96 -26.26
C GLU A 307 2.97 -15.62 -27.74
N CYS A 308 3.71 -14.54 -28.04
CA CYS A 308 4.09 -14.21 -29.42
C CYS A 308 4.95 -15.30 -30.06
N ALA A 309 5.98 -15.78 -29.35
CA ALA A 309 6.87 -16.84 -29.84
C ALA A 309 6.07 -18.09 -30.19
N MET A 310 5.07 -18.40 -29.36
CA MET A 310 4.25 -19.56 -29.56
C MET A 310 3.29 -19.45 -30.75
N TRP A 311 2.65 -18.29 -30.88
CA TRP A 311 1.86 -17.97 -32.06
C TRP A 311 2.69 -18.16 -33.34
N ALA A 312 3.91 -17.61 -33.36
CA ALA A 312 4.82 -17.72 -34.50
C ALA A 312 5.21 -19.18 -34.79
N TRP A 313 5.54 -19.96 -33.76
CA TRP A 313 5.93 -21.37 -33.92
C TRP A 313 4.80 -22.22 -34.50
N TRP A 314 3.59 -22.16 -33.92
CA TRP A 314 2.45 -22.95 -34.38
C TRP A 314 1.90 -22.55 -35.75
N ARG A 315 2.15 -21.31 -36.18
CA ARG A 315 1.80 -20.81 -37.52
C ARG A 315 2.92 -20.97 -38.54
N GLY A 316 4.11 -21.43 -38.12
CA GLY A 316 5.27 -21.54 -39.01
C GLY A 316 5.74 -20.19 -39.56
N LEU A 317 5.64 -19.12 -38.76
CA LEU A 317 6.05 -17.78 -39.19
C LEU A 317 7.57 -17.67 -39.22
N VAL A 318 8.10 -17.05 -40.27
CA VAL A 318 9.53 -16.80 -40.44
C VAL A 318 9.89 -15.51 -39.71
N ILE A 319 10.78 -15.61 -38.72
CA ILE A 319 11.29 -14.46 -37.96
C ILE A 319 12.67 -14.10 -38.50
N VAL A 320 12.75 -13.01 -39.25
CA VAL A 320 13.99 -12.52 -39.85
C VAL A 320 14.98 -12.04 -38.78
N GLY A 321 14.48 -11.38 -37.72
CA GLY A 321 15.30 -10.81 -36.65
C GLY A 321 15.92 -9.45 -36.99
N ARG A 322 16.62 -8.85 -36.02
CA ARG A 322 17.38 -7.60 -36.18
C ARG A 322 18.86 -7.86 -35.91
N GLU A 323 19.74 -7.08 -36.53
CA GLU A 323 21.16 -7.12 -36.20
C GLU A 323 21.42 -6.63 -34.77
N LYS A 324 22.39 -7.29 -34.12
CA LYS A 324 22.88 -6.89 -32.80
C LYS A 324 24.08 -5.98 -33.02
N PHE A 325 24.05 -4.81 -32.40
CA PHE A 325 25.19 -3.90 -32.36
C PHE A 325 26.40 -4.60 -31.72
N GLN A 326 27.45 -4.88 -32.50
CA GLN A 326 28.71 -5.41 -32.01
C GLN A 326 29.63 -4.23 -31.65
N GLY A 327 30.05 -4.11 -30.39
CA GLY A 327 31.08 -3.15 -29.96
C GLY A 327 30.69 -2.11 -28.91
N GLY A 328 29.48 -2.13 -28.33
CA GLY A 328 29.10 -1.24 -27.23
C GLY A 328 29.31 -1.86 -25.85
N LYS A 329 29.88 -1.11 -24.89
CA LYS A 329 29.79 -1.45 -23.45
C LYS A 329 28.31 -1.68 -23.09
N GLN A 330 28.03 -2.59 -22.14
CA GLN A 330 26.66 -2.95 -21.73
C GLN A 330 25.83 -1.68 -21.43
N SER A 331 24.89 -1.35 -22.30
CA SER A 331 23.93 -0.27 -22.04
C SER A 331 22.85 -0.76 -21.09
N ILE A 332 22.15 0.17 -20.43
CA ILE A 332 21.10 -0.19 -19.46
C ILE A 332 19.93 -0.94 -20.11
N GLY A 333 19.71 -0.80 -21.42
CA GLY A 333 18.66 -1.49 -22.16
C GLY A 333 18.81 -3.03 -22.14
N PRO A 334 19.94 -3.60 -22.58
CA PRO A 334 20.26 -5.02 -22.43
C PRO A 334 20.17 -5.55 -21.00
N LEU A 335 20.70 -4.82 -20.01
CA LEU A 335 20.61 -5.20 -18.60
C LEU A 335 19.16 -5.24 -18.11
N THR A 336 18.37 -4.23 -18.47
CA THR A 336 16.93 -4.18 -18.16
C THR A 336 16.19 -5.31 -18.87
N LYS A 337 16.56 -5.64 -20.11
CA LYS A 337 15.99 -6.77 -20.84
C LYS A 337 16.28 -8.10 -20.14
N GLU A 338 17.51 -8.35 -19.73
CA GLU A 338 17.89 -9.55 -18.98
C GLU A 338 17.14 -9.62 -17.64
N PHE A 339 17.06 -8.50 -16.92
CA PHE A 339 16.31 -8.39 -15.68
C PHE A 339 14.82 -8.68 -15.86
N ILE A 340 14.16 -8.08 -16.86
CA ILE A 340 12.73 -8.26 -17.10
C ILE A 340 12.42 -9.67 -17.61
N VAL A 341 13.27 -10.22 -18.48
CA VAL A 341 13.13 -11.62 -18.95
C VAL A 341 13.38 -12.60 -17.80
N GLY A 342 14.34 -12.32 -16.92
CA GLY A 342 14.57 -13.07 -15.68
C GLY A 342 13.37 -12.99 -14.74
N LEU A 343 12.80 -11.80 -14.54
CA LEU A 343 11.56 -11.60 -13.79
C LEU A 343 10.38 -12.33 -14.43
N GLU A 344 10.26 -12.39 -15.76
CA GLU A 344 9.18 -13.13 -16.43
C GLU A 344 9.32 -14.65 -16.25
N ARG A 345 10.56 -15.13 -16.08
CA ARG A 345 10.85 -16.54 -15.76
C ARG A 345 10.49 -16.85 -14.30
N ASP A 346 10.96 -16.01 -13.38
CA ASP A 346 10.88 -16.29 -11.95
C ASP A 346 9.54 -15.83 -11.33
N TYR A 347 8.90 -14.81 -11.91
CA TYR A 347 7.64 -14.19 -11.49
C TYR A 347 6.77 -13.71 -12.69
N PRO A 348 6.07 -14.62 -13.40
CA PRO A 348 5.37 -14.33 -14.67
C PRO A 348 4.33 -13.18 -14.62
N SER A 349 3.76 -12.91 -13.45
CA SER A 349 2.75 -11.86 -13.24
C SER A 349 3.35 -10.45 -13.09
N THR A 350 4.64 -10.35 -12.77
CA THR A 350 5.32 -9.08 -12.45
C THR A 350 5.45 -8.18 -13.68
N VAL A 351 5.73 -8.73 -14.86
CA VAL A 351 5.84 -7.97 -16.11
C VAL A 351 4.53 -7.24 -16.43
N SER A 352 3.39 -7.92 -16.30
CA SER A 352 2.07 -7.30 -16.48
C SER A 352 1.76 -6.23 -15.44
N THR A 353 2.33 -6.37 -14.24
CA THR A 353 2.14 -5.43 -13.13
C THR A 353 2.95 -4.16 -13.35
N ILE A 354 4.14 -4.26 -13.94
CA ILE A 354 4.97 -3.10 -14.33
C ILE A 354 4.20 -2.21 -15.30
N ALA A 355 3.75 -2.75 -16.44
CA ALA A 355 3.00 -1.99 -17.43
C ALA A 355 1.73 -1.34 -16.83
N ARG A 356 0.98 -2.10 -16.02
CA ARG A 356 -0.25 -1.60 -15.36
C ARG A 356 0.03 -0.51 -14.31
N THR A 357 1.16 -0.60 -13.60
CA THR A 357 1.52 0.38 -12.57
C THR A 357 1.98 1.68 -13.23
N CYS A 358 2.82 1.59 -14.27
CA CYS A 358 3.22 2.75 -15.07
C CYS A 358 2.02 3.47 -15.70
N ALA A 359 1.01 2.72 -16.18
CA ALA A 359 -0.23 3.31 -16.69
C ALA A 359 -1.04 4.06 -15.61
N LYS A 360 -0.94 3.67 -14.33
CA LYS A 360 -1.60 4.38 -13.20
C LYS A 360 -0.84 5.62 -12.74
N LEU A 361 0.47 5.66 -12.94
CA LEU A 361 1.30 6.82 -12.62
C LEU A 361 1.07 7.99 -13.60
N ALA A 362 0.47 7.73 -14.76
CA ALA A 362 0.03 8.79 -15.66
C ALA A 362 -1.21 9.52 -15.08
N PRO A 363 -1.18 10.85 -14.89
CA PRO A 363 -2.30 11.59 -14.33
C PRO A 363 -3.55 11.44 -15.20
N LYS A 364 -4.67 11.02 -14.59
CA LYS A 364 -5.98 10.95 -15.24
C LYS A 364 -6.47 12.38 -15.50
N LYS A 365 -6.89 12.67 -16.75
CA LYS A 365 -7.48 13.96 -17.10
C LYS A 365 -8.66 14.25 -16.16
N GLY A 366 -8.59 15.35 -15.43
CA GLY A 366 -9.79 15.98 -14.87
C GLY A 366 -10.66 16.48 -16.01
N THR A 367 -11.95 16.21 -15.93
CA THR A 367 -12.98 16.92 -16.69
C THR A 367 -13.10 18.32 -16.10
N GLY A 368 -12.69 19.35 -16.83
CA GLY A 368 -12.84 20.74 -16.40
C GLY A 368 -11.68 21.62 -16.86
N ASP A 369 -11.98 22.45 -17.85
CA ASP A 369 -11.32 23.67 -18.31
C ASP A 369 -9.80 23.75 -18.48
N ALA A 370 -9.47 24.16 -19.71
CA ALA A 370 -8.15 24.53 -20.17
C ALA A 370 -7.66 25.80 -19.46
N HIS A 371 -6.55 25.69 -18.75
CA HIS A 371 -5.61 26.80 -18.60
C HIS A 371 -4.19 26.29 -18.82
N GLU A 372 -3.49 26.99 -19.72
CA GLU A 372 -2.04 27.01 -19.82
C GLU A 372 -1.44 27.31 -18.43
N LEU A 373 -0.39 26.57 -18.06
CA LEU A 373 0.54 27.03 -17.03
C LEU A 373 1.96 26.97 -17.63
N PRO A 374 2.65 28.12 -17.73
CA PRO A 374 3.98 28.22 -18.30
C PRO A 374 5.06 27.69 -17.35
N LEU A 375 6.21 27.35 -17.94
CA LEU A 375 7.46 27.10 -17.23
C LEU A 375 7.78 28.28 -16.28
N HIS A 376 8.00 27.99 -15.00
CA HIS A 376 8.92 28.76 -14.16
C HIS A 376 9.65 27.84 -13.18
N VAL A 377 10.99 27.91 -13.28
CA VAL A 377 11.96 27.56 -12.23
C VAL A 377 12.06 28.74 -11.28
N VAL A 378 11.93 28.56 -9.94
CA VAL A 378 12.56 29.37 -8.87
C VAL A 378 12.44 28.67 -7.50
N CYS A 379 13.45 28.93 -6.66
CA CYS A 379 13.79 28.52 -5.30
C CYS A 379 13.00 29.25 -4.16
N ALA A 380 12.97 28.61 -2.98
CA ALA A 380 12.89 29.14 -1.59
C ALA A 380 11.56 29.22 -0.76
N CYS A 381 11.71 28.73 0.48
CA CYS A 381 11.16 29.08 1.81
C CYS A 381 9.70 28.82 2.29
N TRP A 382 9.62 27.80 3.17
CA TRP A 382 9.08 27.75 4.55
C TRP A 382 7.57 27.93 4.88
N SER A 383 6.98 26.98 5.65
CA SER A 383 6.37 27.18 7.00
C SER A 383 5.37 26.06 7.41
N ALA A 384 5.58 25.52 8.61
CA ALA A 384 4.61 24.96 9.58
C ALA A 384 3.85 23.61 9.39
N THR A 385 4.19 22.69 10.31
CA THR A 385 3.33 21.93 11.27
C THR A 385 2.39 20.79 10.82
N LEU A 386 2.64 19.62 11.44
CA LEU A 386 2.00 18.30 11.37
C LEU A 386 0.49 18.26 11.70
N GLN A 387 -0.24 17.30 11.11
CA GLN A 387 -1.18 16.43 11.86
C GLN A 387 -1.86 15.33 11.01
N HIS A 388 -2.04 14.16 11.65
CA HIS A 388 -3.14 13.18 11.51
C HIS A 388 -2.94 11.77 10.90
N PRO A 389 -3.37 10.68 11.61
CA PRO A 389 -3.06 9.27 11.32
C PRO A 389 -4.31 8.42 10.99
N HIS A 390 -4.93 8.64 9.83
CA HIS A 390 -5.94 7.71 9.31
C HIS A 390 -5.60 7.41 7.86
N LEU A 391 -5.16 6.19 7.54
CA LEU A 391 -5.31 5.49 6.25
C LEU A 391 -4.46 4.19 6.18
N LEU A 392 -4.49 3.37 7.23
CA LEU A 392 -3.97 2.00 7.21
C LEU A 392 -5.02 1.00 7.69
N ALA A 393 -6.07 0.81 6.88
CA ALA A 393 -6.94 -0.35 6.98
C ALA A 393 -7.58 -0.64 5.62
N SER A 394 -6.87 -1.39 4.77
CA SER A 394 -7.48 -2.33 3.83
C SER A 394 -6.38 -2.98 2.99
N ARG A 395 -6.08 -4.25 3.29
CA ARG A 395 -6.00 -5.29 2.26
C ARG A 395 -6.07 -6.67 2.91
N LYS A 396 -7.14 -7.37 2.55
CA LYS A 396 -7.31 -8.82 2.70
C LYS A 396 -6.13 -9.54 2.04
N ALA A 397 -5.56 -10.47 2.77
CA ALA A 397 -4.64 -11.47 2.28
C ALA A 397 -5.40 -12.58 1.53
N MET A 398 -4.81 -13.10 0.45
CA MET A 398 -4.78 -14.50 0.00
C MET A 398 -4.26 -14.57 -1.46
N PRO A 399 -3.65 -15.67 -1.90
CA PRO A 399 -2.63 -16.48 -1.23
C PRO A 399 -1.38 -16.69 -2.14
N ASN A 400 -0.24 -17.01 -1.54
CA ASN A 400 0.94 -17.53 -2.25
C ASN A 400 1.20 -18.96 -1.74
N SER A 401 1.02 -19.91 -2.64
CA SER A 401 1.50 -21.30 -2.67
C SER A 401 1.66 -21.60 -4.17
N LEU A 402 2.61 -22.35 -4.72
CA LEU A 402 3.78 -23.10 -4.28
C LEU A 402 4.62 -23.22 -5.58
N VAL A 403 5.91 -22.90 -5.59
CA VAL A 403 7.05 -23.81 -5.36
C VAL A 403 7.31 -24.79 -6.52
N LYS A 404 8.53 -24.65 -7.03
CA LYS A 404 9.28 -25.58 -7.87
C LYS A 404 9.50 -26.91 -7.15
N HIS A 405 9.44 -28.01 -7.89
CA HIS A 405 10.42 -29.12 -8.03
C HIS A 405 9.69 -30.19 -8.89
N ALA A 406 10.27 -30.97 -9.81
CA ALA A 406 11.59 -31.58 -9.97
C ALA A 406 11.87 -31.75 -11.50
N PHE A 407 13.05 -32.13 -12.00
CA PHE A 407 13.65 -33.46 -11.86
C PHE A 407 15.16 -33.49 -12.18
N SER A 408 15.78 -34.47 -11.54
CA SER A 408 17.11 -35.06 -11.70
C SER A 408 17.26 -35.92 -12.96
N GLU A 409 18.48 -35.99 -13.51
CA GLU A 409 19.15 -37.14 -14.16
C GLU A 409 20.57 -36.66 -14.58
N SER A 410 21.63 -37.09 -13.88
CA SER A 410 22.51 -38.26 -14.11
C SER A 410 23.69 -37.98 -15.06
N ASP A 411 24.90 -38.16 -14.52
CA ASP A 411 26.25 -38.34 -15.11
C ASP A 411 26.60 -37.72 -16.47
N ASP A 412 27.56 -36.80 -16.48
CA ASP A 412 28.87 -37.07 -17.09
C ASP A 412 29.92 -35.99 -16.72
N SER A 413 31.15 -36.46 -16.55
CA SER A 413 32.33 -35.81 -15.99
C SER A 413 32.85 -34.60 -16.78
N ILE A 414 32.72 -33.38 -16.24
CA ILE A 414 33.61 -32.23 -16.57
C ILE A 414 33.72 -31.34 -15.31
N GLU A 415 34.92 -31.12 -14.80
CA GLU A 415 35.22 -30.20 -13.69
C GLU A 415 34.69 -28.78 -13.94
N PRO A 416 34.13 -28.08 -12.94
CA PRO A 416 34.00 -26.63 -13.03
C PRO A 416 34.62 -25.86 -11.84
N ALA A 417 35.46 -24.89 -12.23
CA ALA A 417 35.68 -23.53 -11.71
C ALA A 417 35.51 -23.19 -10.20
N PRO A 418 36.38 -22.32 -9.65
CA PRO A 418 36.43 -22.03 -8.21
C PRO A 418 35.11 -21.43 -7.69
N GLN A 419 34.59 -22.06 -6.64
CA GLN A 419 33.39 -21.65 -5.91
C GLN A 419 33.49 -20.17 -5.47
N TYR A 420 32.70 -19.31 -6.10
CA TYR A 420 32.30 -18.06 -5.47
C TYR A 420 31.53 -18.41 -4.21
N LEU A 421 32.03 -17.96 -3.05
CA LEU A 421 31.36 -18.05 -1.76
C LEU A 421 30.05 -17.24 -1.85
N SER A 422 28.97 -17.86 -2.35
CA SER A 422 27.64 -17.25 -2.33
C SER A 422 27.12 -17.34 -0.90
N LEU A 423 27.18 -16.24 -0.18
CA LEU A 423 26.36 -16.06 1.02
C LEU A 423 24.92 -15.96 0.53
N GLN A 424 24.19 -17.08 0.55
CA GLN A 424 22.75 -17.10 0.37
C GLN A 424 22.14 -16.28 1.52
N PRO A 425 21.49 -15.12 1.27
CA PRO A 425 20.77 -14.44 2.32
C PRO A 425 19.62 -15.35 2.75
N LYS A 426 19.70 -15.91 3.98
CA LYS A 426 18.50 -16.43 4.64
C LYS A 426 17.50 -15.28 4.68
N LYS A 427 16.29 -15.54 4.18
CA LYS A 427 15.17 -14.58 4.02
C LYS A 427 15.23 -13.44 5.04
N ASN A 428 15.22 -12.20 4.55
CA ASN A 428 15.05 -11.00 5.37
C ASN A 428 13.89 -11.21 6.35
N THR A 429 14.20 -11.26 7.63
CA THR A 429 13.20 -11.30 8.70
C THR A 429 12.80 -9.87 8.98
N VAL A 430 11.68 -9.43 8.41
CA VAL A 430 11.12 -8.11 8.72
C VAL A 430 10.40 -8.21 10.06
N LEU A 431 11.08 -7.82 11.13
CA LEU A 431 10.45 -7.63 12.44
C LEU A 431 9.72 -6.28 12.44
N VAL A 432 8.51 -6.21 11.89
CA VAL A 432 7.71 -4.98 11.97
C VAL A 432 7.23 -4.80 13.42
N SER A 433 7.78 -3.81 14.11
CA SER A 433 7.42 -3.44 15.48
C SER A 433 6.35 -2.35 15.50
N HIS A 434 5.08 -2.74 15.68
CA HIS A 434 4.13 -1.86 16.34
C HIS A 434 4.28 -2.05 17.85
N GLY A 435 4.93 -1.10 18.53
CA GLY A 435 4.95 -1.00 19.99
C GLY A 435 5.24 -2.29 20.76
N ARG A 436 6.21 -3.09 20.31
CA ARG A 436 6.56 -4.39 20.92
C ARG A 436 7.29 -4.14 22.26
N PRO A 437 6.85 -4.70 23.39
CA PRO A 437 7.75 -4.91 24.51
C PRO A 437 8.83 -5.92 24.06
N PRO A 438 10.12 -5.70 24.37
CA PRO A 438 11.18 -6.64 24.09
C PRO A 438 10.93 -7.90 24.90
N TRP A 439 10.87 -9.02 24.19
CA TRP A 439 10.75 -10.36 24.77
C TRP A 439 12.01 -10.79 25.51
N TYR A 440 13.11 -10.06 25.33
CA TYR A 440 14.41 -10.33 25.92
C TYR A 440 14.96 -9.06 26.57
N GLY A 441 15.53 -9.20 27.76
CA GLY A 441 16.26 -8.14 28.45
C GLY A 441 17.65 -7.96 27.86
N GLU A 442 18.42 -7.04 28.43
CA GLU A 442 19.78 -6.72 27.99
C GLU A 442 20.76 -7.89 28.15
N ASP A 443 20.46 -8.80 29.07
CA ASP A 443 21.17 -10.06 29.28
C ASP A 443 20.79 -11.15 28.26
N GLY A 444 19.94 -10.81 27.29
CA GLY A 444 19.40 -11.75 26.31
C GLY A 444 18.44 -12.78 26.92
N LYS A 445 18.06 -12.64 28.21
CA LYS A 445 17.09 -13.53 28.86
C LYS A 445 15.67 -13.02 28.67
N ARG A 446 14.73 -13.95 28.65
CA ARG A 446 13.33 -13.62 28.41
C ARG A 446 12.74 -12.72 29.50
N THR A 447 12.02 -11.68 29.12
CA THR A 447 11.38 -10.73 30.05
C THR A 447 10.06 -11.27 30.60
N CYS A 448 9.28 -11.98 29.77
CA CYS A 448 8.07 -12.71 30.14
C CYS A 448 7.68 -13.75 29.08
N ASP A 449 6.97 -14.80 29.50
CA ASP A 449 6.45 -15.84 28.60
C ASP A 449 5.17 -15.37 27.88
N ALA A 450 4.86 -15.89 26.69
CA ALA A 450 3.62 -15.60 25.98
C ALA A 450 2.40 -16.12 26.76
N TYR A 451 1.27 -15.39 26.72
CA TYR A 451 0.03 -15.83 27.35
C TYR A 451 -0.72 -16.81 26.42
N VAL A 452 -0.95 -18.03 26.87
CA VAL A 452 -1.52 -19.10 26.05
C VAL A 452 -2.96 -19.39 26.46
N VAL A 453 -3.88 -19.22 25.51
CA VAL A 453 -5.30 -19.57 25.64
C VAL A 453 -5.54 -20.85 24.85
N ALA A 454 -6.13 -21.87 25.47
CA ALA A 454 -6.61 -23.06 24.79
C ALA A 454 -8.11 -22.98 24.55
N VAL A 455 -8.54 -23.29 23.33
CA VAL A 455 -9.95 -23.34 22.92
C VAL A 455 -10.22 -24.74 22.38
N SER A 456 -10.88 -25.56 23.19
CA SER A 456 -11.29 -26.92 22.85
C SER A 456 -12.80 -27.05 22.66
N GLY A 457 -13.23 -28.17 22.10
CA GLY A 457 -14.62 -28.50 21.84
C GLY A 457 -14.76 -29.43 20.65
N GLY A 458 -15.92 -30.07 20.53
CA GLY A 458 -16.16 -31.04 19.46
C GLY A 458 -16.13 -30.44 18.05
N SER A 459 -15.93 -31.29 17.04
CA SER A 459 -15.99 -30.84 15.65
C SER A 459 -17.37 -30.25 15.32
N GLY A 460 -17.41 -28.98 14.91
CA GLY A 460 -18.67 -28.26 14.63
C GLY A 460 -19.21 -27.43 15.80
N SER A 461 -18.56 -27.46 16.97
CA SER A 461 -18.97 -26.66 18.14
C SER A 461 -18.80 -25.14 17.93
N GLY A 462 -17.82 -24.76 17.11
CA GLY A 462 -17.49 -23.37 16.80
C GLY A 462 -16.21 -22.84 17.46
N LYS A 463 -15.34 -23.72 17.97
CA LYS A 463 -14.00 -23.38 18.51
C LYS A 463 -13.23 -22.36 17.66
N THR A 464 -13.10 -22.61 16.35
CA THR A 464 -12.37 -21.74 15.42
C THR A 464 -13.09 -20.40 15.21
N HIS A 465 -14.42 -20.36 15.35
CA HIS A 465 -15.19 -19.11 15.30
C HIS A 465 -14.93 -18.26 16.54
N VAL A 466 -15.00 -18.86 17.74
CA VAL A 466 -14.70 -18.19 19.02
C VAL A 466 -13.28 -17.63 19.02
N ALA A 467 -12.29 -18.43 18.60
CA ALA A 467 -10.90 -17.97 18.49
C ALA A 467 -10.75 -16.75 17.54
N ARG A 468 -11.42 -16.75 16.38
CA ARG A 468 -11.40 -15.62 15.44
C ARG A 468 -12.10 -14.39 16.00
N GLN A 469 -13.22 -14.54 16.69
CA GLN A 469 -13.95 -13.43 17.33
C GLN A 469 -13.13 -12.78 18.45
N ILE A 470 -12.39 -13.57 19.24
CA ILE A 470 -11.45 -13.04 20.23
C ILE A 470 -10.38 -12.18 19.52
N VAL A 471 -9.74 -12.68 18.46
CA VAL A 471 -8.75 -11.89 17.71
C VAL A 471 -9.35 -10.62 17.11
N GLN A 472 -10.57 -10.68 16.56
CA GLN A 472 -11.27 -9.53 15.97
C GLN A 472 -11.60 -8.47 17.01
N SER A 473 -12.17 -8.88 18.15
CA SER A 473 -12.50 -7.98 19.26
C SER A 473 -11.26 -7.35 19.89
N LEU A 474 -10.09 -7.97 19.81
CA LEU A 474 -8.81 -7.38 20.22
C LEU A 474 -8.24 -6.37 19.20
N GLY A 475 -8.90 -6.15 18.06
CA GLY A 475 -8.43 -5.24 17.01
C GLY A 475 -7.45 -5.86 16.01
N SER A 476 -7.42 -7.20 15.91
CA SER A 476 -6.54 -7.95 14.99
C SER A 476 -5.05 -7.61 15.15
N ILE A 477 -4.59 -7.54 16.40
CA ILE A 477 -3.21 -7.23 16.74
C ILE A 477 -2.29 -8.34 16.23
N PRO A 478 -1.22 -8.04 15.48
CA PRO A 478 -0.33 -9.06 14.90
C PRO A 478 0.39 -9.98 15.89
N THR A 479 0.45 -9.61 17.18
CA THR A 479 1.09 -10.40 18.24
C THR A 479 0.16 -11.45 18.86
N VAL A 480 -1.12 -11.48 18.46
CA VAL A 480 -2.08 -12.51 18.83
C VAL A 480 -2.14 -13.52 17.69
N ILE A 481 -1.64 -14.73 17.92
CA ILE A 481 -1.61 -15.79 16.91
C ILE A 481 -2.64 -16.87 17.23
N ILE A 482 -3.22 -17.48 16.20
CA ILE A 482 -4.01 -18.71 16.34
C ILE A 482 -3.13 -19.87 15.89
N LEU A 483 -2.88 -20.81 16.81
CA LEU A 483 -2.19 -22.06 16.53
C LEU A 483 -3.22 -23.19 16.45
N SER A 484 -3.48 -23.67 15.24
CA SER A 484 -4.46 -24.73 14.99
C SER A 484 -3.82 -26.10 15.18
N GLN A 485 -4.47 -26.97 15.95
CA GLN A 485 -4.04 -28.36 16.15
C GLN A 485 -4.18 -29.17 14.85
N ASP A 486 -5.08 -28.78 13.95
CA ASP A 486 -5.28 -29.42 12.65
C ASP A 486 -4.01 -29.37 11.76
N SER A 487 -3.09 -28.42 12.01
CA SER A 487 -1.80 -28.38 11.32
C SER A 487 -0.88 -29.55 11.68
N PHE A 488 -1.14 -30.25 12.79
CA PHE A 488 -0.26 -31.24 13.41
C PHE A 488 -0.76 -32.68 13.25
N TYR A 489 -1.66 -32.96 12.30
CA TYR A 489 -1.91 -34.36 11.91
C TYR A 489 -0.60 -35.05 11.49
N LYS A 490 -0.48 -36.33 11.82
CA LYS A 490 0.70 -37.14 11.49
C LYS A 490 0.89 -37.28 9.99
N TYR A 491 2.10 -37.66 9.60
CA TYR A 491 2.39 -38.02 8.22
C TYR A 491 1.81 -39.42 7.95
N HIS A 492 1.01 -39.57 6.89
CA HIS A 492 0.34 -40.84 6.57
C HIS A 492 1.17 -41.68 5.57
N THR A 493 1.14 -43.00 5.74
CA THR A 493 1.68 -43.97 4.78
C THR A 493 0.77 -44.11 3.55
N ALA A 494 1.24 -44.79 2.50
CA ALA A 494 0.43 -45.01 1.28
C ALA A 494 -0.88 -45.76 1.58
N GLU A 495 -0.84 -46.76 2.45
CA GLU A 495 -2.02 -47.54 2.87
C GLU A 495 -3.02 -46.68 3.67
N GLU A 496 -2.52 -45.84 4.58
CA GLU A 496 -3.36 -44.92 5.35
C GLU A 496 -3.98 -43.81 4.47
N LEU A 497 -3.29 -43.39 3.41
CA LEU A 497 -3.80 -42.42 2.44
C LEU A 497 -4.99 -42.98 1.67
N GLU A 498 -4.92 -44.24 1.24
CA GLU A 498 -6.04 -44.93 0.59
C GLU A 498 -7.26 -45.02 1.52
N LEU A 499 -7.02 -45.36 2.79
CA LEU A 499 -8.08 -45.36 3.82
C LEU A 499 -8.65 -43.96 4.06
N ALA A 500 -7.80 -42.92 4.07
CA ALA A 500 -8.22 -41.53 4.24
C ALA A 500 -9.12 -41.05 3.09
N HIS A 501 -8.74 -41.30 1.84
CA HIS A 501 -9.56 -40.98 0.65
C HIS A 501 -10.86 -41.78 0.61
N ALA A 502 -10.86 -43.00 1.16
CA ALA A 502 -12.05 -43.82 1.34
C ALA A 502 -12.92 -43.42 2.55
N ASN A 503 -12.58 -42.36 3.29
CA ASN A 503 -13.21 -41.93 4.55
C ASN A 503 -13.22 -42.99 5.67
N LYS A 504 -12.27 -43.93 5.64
CA LYS A 504 -12.13 -45.04 6.60
C LYS A 504 -11.05 -44.81 7.67
N LEU A 505 -10.31 -43.71 7.59
CA LEU A 505 -9.31 -43.32 8.60
C LEU A 505 -9.94 -42.39 9.66
N ASP A 506 -9.66 -42.64 10.94
CA ASP A 506 -10.15 -41.84 12.06
C ASP A 506 -9.22 -40.66 12.37
N PHE A 507 -9.58 -39.48 11.86
CA PHE A 507 -8.88 -38.22 12.16
C PHE A 507 -9.27 -37.61 13.50
N ASP A 508 -10.34 -38.08 14.13
CA ASP A 508 -10.84 -37.55 15.39
C ASP A 508 -10.30 -38.36 16.60
N HIS A 509 -9.44 -39.37 16.39
CA HIS A 509 -8.71 -40.11 17.44
C HIS A 509 -7.45 -39.34 17.92
N PRO A 510 -7.07 -39.40 19.22
CA PRO A 510 -5.86 -38.74 19.72
C PRO A 510 -4.57 -39.10 18.97
N ASP A 511 -4.45 -40.36 18.52
CA ASP A 511 -3.27 -40.83 17.81
C ASP A 511 -3.10 -40.25 16.40
N ALA A 512 -4.13 -39.63 15.83
CA ALA A 512 -4.02 -38.96 14.53
C ALA A 512 -3.16 -37.69 14.60
N ILE A 513 -2.99 -37.12 15.79
CA ILE A 513 -2.30 -35.85 16.02
C ILE A 513 -0.90 -36.11 16.59
N ASP A 514 0.08 -35.41 16.05
CA ASP A 514 1.46 -35.38 16.54
C ASP A 514 1.57 -34.47 17.78
N MET A 515 1.04 -34.96 18.90
CA MET A 515 1.02 -34.23 20.17
C MET A 515 2.41 -33.79 20.65
N PRO A 516 3.48 -34.61 20.55
CA PRO A 516 4.82 -34.18 20.94
C PRO A 516 5.33 -32.99 20.11
N MET A 517 5.11 -33.00 18.79
CA MET A 517 5.49 -31.88 17.93
C MET A 517 4.67 -30.62 18.27
N PHE A 518 3.36 -30.77 18.51
CA PHE A 518 2.50 -29.67 18.91
C PHE A 518 2.95 -29.04 20.24
N ALA A 519 3.23 -29.87 21.25
CA ALA A 519 3.71 -29.43 22.56
C ALA A 519 5.09 -28.73 22.45
N SER A 520 6.02 -29.28 21.68
CA SER A 520 7.34 -28.65 21.45
C SER A 520 7.19 -27.28 20.76
N CYS A 521 6.40 -27.19 19.69
CA CYS A 521 6.16 -25.92 19.01
C CYS A 521 5.50 -24.90 19.93
N LEU A 522 4.52 -25.33 20.74
CA LEU A 522 3.84 -24.46 21.69
C LEU A 522 4.78 -23.98 22.80
N ALA A 523 5.62 -24.87 23.33
CA ALA A 523 6.60 -24.53 24.36
C ALA A 523 7.63 -23.51 23.85
N ASP A 524 8.12 -23.69 22.61
CA ASP A 524 9.03 -22.72 21.99
C ASP A 524 8.34 -21.36 21.79
N LEU A 525 7.11 -21.34 21.29
CA LEU A 525 6.36 -20.10 21.12
C LEU A 525 6.02 -19.44 22.46
N LYS A 526 5.67 -20.22 23.50
CA LYS A 526 5.44 -19.73 24.87
C LYS A 526 6.69 -19.09 25.45
N ALA A 527 7.87 -19.69 25.19
CA ALA A 527 9.17 -19.13 25.54
C ALA A 527 9.63 -17.99 24.61
N CYS A 528 8.76 -17.48 23.73
CA CYS A 528 9.03 -16.42 22.77
C CYS A 528 10.19 -16.74 21.80
N LYS A 529 10.45 -18.02 21.55
CA LYS A 529 11.36 -18.51 20.52
C LYS A 529 10.63 -18.61 19.19
N GLN A 530 11.41 -18.73 18.12
CA GLN A 530 10.87 -19.04 16.80
C GLN A 530 10.45 -20.50 16.69
N SER A 531 9.41 -20.79 15.93
CA SER A 531 9.00 -22.16 15.63
C SER A 531 8.48 -22.29 14.19
N ASN A 532 8.66 -23.46 13.59
CA ASN A 532 8.18 -23.78 12.26
C ASN A 532 6.96 -24.69 12.37
N ILE A 533 5.79 -24.15 12.09
CA ILE A 533 4.53 -24.88 12.20
C ILE A 533 4.31 -25.69 10.92
N PRO A 534 4.03 -27.00 11.01
CA PRO A 534 3.72 -27.81 9.84
C PRO A 534 2.47 -27.31 9.10
N VAL A 535 2.41 -27.53 7.79
CA VAL A 535 1.21 -27.27 6.99
C VAL A 535 0.59 -28.61 6.64
N TYR A 536 -0.68 -28.81 6.98
CA TYR A 536 -1.44 -30.01 6.65
C TYR A 536 -2.43 -29.72 5.52
N SER A 537 -2.41 -30.55 4.47
CA SER A 537 -3.35 -30.46 3.35
C SER A 537 -4.53 -31.40 3.57
N PHE A 538 -5.73 -30.84 3.72
CA PHE A 538 -6.96 -31.62 3.80
C PHE A 538 -7.40 -32.21 2.46
N ALA A 539 -6.87 -31.72 1.33
CA ALA A 539 -7.14 -32.26 0.01
C ALA A 539 -6.30 -33.52 -0.24
N GLU A 540 -5.01 -33.45 0.10
CA GLU A 540 -4.06 -34.57 -0.04
C GLU A 540 -4.09 -35.52 1.16
N HIS A 541 -4.84 -35.21 2.22
CA HIS A 541 -4.81 -35.95 3.49
C HIS A 541 -3.38 -36.17 4.03
N GLN A 542 -2.48 -35.19 3.83
CA GLN A 542 -1.05 -35.35 4.09
C GLN A 542 -0.39 -34.05 4.60
N ARG A 543 0.62 -34.20 5.45
CA ARG A 543 1.50 -33.10 5.89
C ARG A 543 2.46 -32.71 4.75
N LEU A 544 2.49 -31.43 4.41
CA LEU A 544 3.33 -30.89 3.33
C LEU A 544 4.76 -30.63 3.83
N ALA A 545 5.71 -30.57 2.88
CA ALA A 545 7.10 -30.18 3.17
C ALA A 545 7.25 -28.69 3.55
N GLU A 546 6.26 -27.86 3.21
CA GLU A 546 6.24 -26.46 3.60
C GLU A 546 5.88 -26.30 5.09
N THR A 547 6.58 -25.39 5.77
CA THR A 547 6.28 -24.99 7.15
C THR A 547 6.02 -23.49 7.24
N LYS A 548 5.09 -23.10 8.12
CA LYS A 548 4.81 -21.71 8.44
C LYS A 548 5.68 -21.23 9.60
N TYR A 549 6.59 -20.31 9.32
CA TYR A 549 7.42 -19.67 10.33
C TYR A 549 6.60 -18.75 11.24
N LEU A 550 6.71 -18.93 12.56
CA LEU A 550 6.10 -18.08 13.58
C LEU A 550 7.14 -17.62 14.61
N TYR A 551 7.07 -16.34 14.98
CA TYR A 551 7.93 -15.73 16.00
C TYR A 551 7.23 -14.53 16.68
N GLY A 552 7.56 -14.27 17.94
CA GLY A 552 7.18 -13.04 18.64
C GLY A 552 5.69 -12.93 18.98
N ALA A 553 5.06 -14.05 19.36
CA ALA A 553 3.71 -14.05 19.88
C ALA A 553 3.67 -13.52 21.32
N THR A 554 2.78 -12.58 21.61
CA THR A 554 2.48 -12.15 22.99
C THR A 554 1.33 -12.95 23.57
N ILE A 555 0.35 -13.28 22.71
CA ILE A 555 -0.77 -14.16 23.05
C ILE A 555 -0.85 -15.25 21.99
N ILE A 556 -1.03 -16.49 22.45
CA ILE A 556 -1.18 -17.67 21.60
C ILE A 556 -2.54 -18.27 21.89
N ILE A 557 -3.43 -18.26 20.90
CA ILE A 557 -4.72 -18.94 20.97
C ILE A 557 -4.56 -20.29 20.29
N THR A 558 -4.41 -21.33 21.07
CA THR A 558 -4.40 -22.71 20.59
C THR A 558 -5.83 -23.21 20.42
N GLU A 559 -6.16 -23.78 19.26
CA GLU A 559 -7.51 -24.31 19.00
C GLU A 559 -7.44 -25.71 18.39
N GLY A 560 -8.28 -26.61 18.88
CA GLY A 560 -8.23 -28.02 18.50
C GLY A 560 -9.25 -28.88 19.23
N ILE A 561 -9.67 -29.99 18.61
CA ILE A 561 -10.63 -30.90 19.23
C ILE A 561 -10.02 -31.62 20.46
N MET A 562 -8.71 -31.87 20.44
CA MET A 562 -7.97 -32.53 21.53
C MET A 562 -7.07 -31.55 22.30
N ALA A 563 -7.29 -30.24 22.20
CA ALA A 563 -6.39 -29.26 22.79
C ALA A 563 -6.23 -29.46 24.32
N LEU A 564 -7.28 -29.90 25.03
CA LEU A 564 -7.25 -30.10 26.49
C LEU A 564 -7.01 -31.56 26.93
N GLN A 565 -6.71 -32.47 26.00
CA GLN A 565 -6.59 -33.91 26.31
C GLN A 565 -5.25 -34.26 26.97
N ASP A 566 -4.14 -33.74 26.45
CA ASP A 566 -2.79 -34.03 26.96
C ASP A 566 -2.49 -33.23 28.25
N PRO A 567 -2.09 -33.87 29.37
CA PRO A 567 -1.60 -33.19 30.56
C PRO A 567 -0.46 -32.19 30.29
N ALA A 568 0.50 -32.52 29.43
CA ALA A 568 1.66 -31.66 29.15
C ALA A 568 1.24 -30.35 28.48
N LEU A 569 0.23 -30.40 27.62
CA LEU A 569 -0.35 -29.20 27.01
C LEU A 569 -1.10 -28.36 28.04
N ARG A 570 -1.83 -29.00 28.97
CA ARG A 570 -2.58 -28.30 30.02
C ARG A 570 -1.68 -27.49 30.93
N GLU A 571 -0.45 -27.92 31.20
CA GLU A 571 0.54 -27.14 31.97
C GLU A 571 1.05 -25.92 31.20
N LEU A 572 1.04 -25.96 29.86
CA LEU A 572 1.44 -24.83 29.03
C LEU A 572 0.33 -23.77 28.87
N TYR A 573 -0.92 -24.08 29.18
CA TYR A 573 -2.05 -23.15 29.02
C TYR A 573 -2.31 -22.28 30.24
N ASP A 574 -2.40 -20.97 30.03
CA ASP A 574 -2.73 -19.99 31.07
C ASP A 574 -4.25 -19.75 31.19
N LEU A 575 -5.02 -20.03 30.14
CA LEU A 575 -6.49 -20.03 30.17
C LEU A 575 -7.04 -21.16 29.31
N LYS A 576 -7.92 -22.00 29.86
CA LYS A 576 -8.51 -23.16 29.19
C LYS A 576 -10.00 -22.92 28.97
N VAL A 577 -10.41 -22.86 27.71
CA VAL A 577 -11.77 -22.57 27.27
C VAL A 577 -12.35 -23.79 26.56
N PHE A 578 -13.55 -24.20 26.94
CA PHE A 578 -14.28 -25.28 26.28
C PHE A 578 -15.57 -24.76 25.65
N VAL A 579 -15.72 -24.94 24.34
CA VAL A 579 -16.92 -24.55 23.60
C VAL A 579 -17.90 -25.72 23.59
N GLN A 580 -18.95 -25.60 24.41
CA GLN A 580 -20.00 -26.59 24.54
C GLN A 580 -21.11 -26.33 23.52
N CYS A 581 -21.53 -27.35 22.79
CA CYS A 581 -22.55 -27.25 21.75
C CYS A 581 -23.30 -28.58 21.67
N ASP A 582 -24.60 -28.53 21.36
CA ASP A 582 -25.39 -29.75 21.17
C ASP A 582 -24.86 -30.56 19.97
N THR A 583 -24.84 -31.89 20.13
CA THR A 583 -24.28 -32.81 19.11
C THR A 583 -25.00 -32.71 17.78
N ASP A 584 -26.31 -32.47 17.80
CA ASP A 584 -27.15 -32.37 16.60
C ASP A 584 -26.83 -31.08 15.82
N LEU A 585 -26.60 -29.98 16.54
CA LEU A 585 -26.16 -28.73 15.94
C LEU A 585 -24.73 -28.82 15.40
N MET A 586 -23.85 -29.55 16.09
CA MET A 586 -22.50 -29.84 15.61
C MET A 586 -22.54 -30.65 14.30
N LEU A 587 -23.39 -31.67 14.23
CA LEU A 587 -23.61 -32.47 13.02
C LEU A 587 -24.13 -31.60 11.86
N ALA A 588 -25.18 -30.81 12.09
CA ALA A 588 -25.77 -29.95 11.07
C ALA A 588 -24.73 -28.97 10.48
N ARG A 589 -23.90 -28.37 11.34
CA ARG A 589 -22.82 -27.46 10.92
C ARG A 589 -21.71 -28.18 10.16
N ARG A 590 -21.31 -29.39 10.61
CA ARG A 590 -20.29 -30.20 9.91
C ARG A 590 -20.79 -30.62 8.53
N LEU A 591 -22.05 -31.01 8.42
CA LEU A 591 -22.68 -31.41 7.16
C LEU A 591 -22.73 -30.23 6.18
N GLN A 592 -23.18 -29.04 6.60
CA GLN A 592 -23.18 -27.84 5.76
C GLN A 592 -21.77 -27.46 5.28
N ARG A 593 -20.78 -27.49 6.17
CA ARG A 593 -19.39 -27.14 5.86
C ARG A 593 -18.77 -28.15 4.89
N ASP A 594 -18.88 -29.45 5.17
CA ASP A 594 -18.18 -30.48 4.41
C ASP A 594 -18.84 -30.72 3.03
N VAL A 595 -20.17 -30.52 2.90
CA VAL A 595 -20.85 -30.51 1.59
C VAL A 595 -20.42 -29.29 0.76
N LYS A 596 -20.45 -28.08 1.35
CA LYS A 596 -20.22 -26.82 0.62
C LYS A 596 -18.75 -26.54 0.33
N GLU A 597 -17.86 -26.80 1.29
CA GLU A 597 -16.45 -26.40 1.22
C GLU A 597 -15.53 -27.56 0.81
N ARG A 598 -15.95 -28.83 0.99
CA ARG A 598 -15.11 -30.02 0.72
C ARG A 598 -15.70 -30.97 -0.32
N GLY A 599 -16.90 -30.70 -0.84
CA GLY A 599 -17.53 -31.48 -1.92
C GLY A 599 -17.89 -32.92 -1.56
N ARG A 600 -18.09 -33.25 -0.28
CA ARG A 600 -18.41 -34.61 0.18
C ARG A 600 -19.91 -34.95 0.08
N SER A 601 -20.25 -36.22 -0.10
CA SER A 601 -21.64 -36.70 -0.08
C SER A 601 -22.22 -36.72 1.34
N VAL A 602 -23.54 -36.52 1.44
CA VAL A 602 -24.24 -36.50 2.73
C VAL A 602 -24.15 -37.85 3.43
N GLU A 603 -24.32 -38.94 2.68
CA GLU A 603 -24.26 -40.32 3.19
C GLU A 603 -22.88 -40.64 3.76
N GLY A 604 -21.81 -40.23 3.07
CA GLY A 604 -20.43 -40.45 3.53
C GLY A 604 -20.09 -39.67 4.81
N ILE A 605 -20.61 -38.45 4.94
CA ILE A 605 -20.45 -37.63 6.16
C ILE A 605 -21.17 -38.29 7.33
N LEU A 606 -22.39 -38.79 7.12
CA LEU A 606 -23.18 -39.44 8.17
C LEU A 606 -22.54 -40.74 8.65
N ASP A 607 -22.06 -41.60 7.74
CA ASP A 607 -21.33 -42.83 8.10
C ASP A 607 -20.07 -42.50 8.92
N GLN A 608 -19.25 -41.56 8.44
CA GLN A 608 -18.05 -41.12 9.15
C GLN A 608 -18.39 -40.52 10.53
N TYR A 609 -19.47 -39.74 10.64
CA TYR A 609 -19.86 -39.11 11.89
C TYR A 609 -20.27 -40.14 12.95
N LEU A 610 -21.10 -41.12 12.57
CA LEU A 610 -21.56 -42.16 13.47
C LEU A 610 -20.45 -43.16 13.83
N ARG A 611 -19.58 -43.48 12.88
CA ARG A 611 -18.50 -44.44 13.06
C ARG A 611 -17.33 -43.89 13.88
N PHE A 612 -16.92 -42.65 13.64
CA PHE A 612 -15.69 -42.09 14.21
C PHE A 612 -15.94 -40.83 15.06
N VAL A 613 -16.61 -39.81 14.49
CA VAL A 613 -16.66 -38.47 15.11
C VAL A 613 -17.40 -38.45 16.45
N LYS A 614 -18.60 -39.06 16.51
CA LYS A 614 -19.41 -39.08 17.73
C LYS A 614 -18.77 -39.95 18.84
N PRO A 615 -18.33 -41.18 18.57
CA PRO A 615 -17.58 -41.97 19.55
C PRO A 615 -16.33 -41.24 20.08
N SER A 616 -15.53 -40.64 19.19
CA SER A 616 -14.32 -39.91 19.60
C SER A 616 -14.64 -38.65 20.41
N TYR A 617 -15.73 -37.96 20.10
CA TYR A 617 -16.21 -36.85 20.92
C TYR A 617 -16.60 -37.30 22.33
N ASP A 618 -17.40 -38.36 22.46
CA ASP A 618 -17.90 -38.83 23.76
C ASP A 618 -16.77 -39.40 24.64
N ASN A 619 -15.79 -40.08 24.04
CA ASN A 619 -14.70 -40.75 24.75
C ASN A 619 -13.51 -39.83 25.07
N PHE A 620 -13.15 -38.92 24.17
CA PHE A 620 -11.89 -38.17 24.28
C PHE A 620 -12.07 -36.66 24.43
N VAL A 621 -13.09 -36.05 23.81
CA VAL A 621 -13.23 -34.59 23.78
C VAL A 621 -14.13 -34.08 24.91
N ARG A 622 -15.34 -34.63 25.05
CA ARG A 622 -16.33 -34.22 26.05
C ARG A 622 -15.79 -34.32 27.49
N PRO A 623 -15.04 -35.36 27.89
CA PRO A 623 -14.48 -35.43 29.24
C PRO A 623 -13.50 -34.30 29.57
N THR A 624 -12.82 -33.71 28.57
CA THR A 624 -11.84 -32.64 28.80
C THR A 624 -12.47 -31.32 29.22
N ALA A 625 -13.80 -31.17 29.11
CA ALA A 625 -14.53 -30.01 29.63
C ALA A 625 -14.31 -29.82 31.14
N THR A 626 -14.04 -30.89 31.87
CA THR A 626 -13.71 -30.87 33.31
C THR A 626 -12.42 -30.12 33.63
N TYR A 627 -11.52 -29.97 32.65
CA TYR A 627 -10.25 -29.26 32.80
C TYR A 627 -10.32 -27.81 32.32
N ALA A 628 -11.49 -27.33 31.87
CA ALA A 628 -11.65 -25.98 31.37
C ALA A 628 -11.92 -24.99 32.52
N ASP A 629 -11.28 -23.82 32.44
CA ASP A 629 -11.54 -22.70 33.34
C ASP A 629 -12.85 -21.98 32.98
N ILE A 630 -13.20 -21.97 31.69
CA ILE A 630 -14.40 -21.31 31.16
C ILE A 630 -15.11 -22.24 30.17
N ILE A 631 -16.42 -22.42 30.36
CA ILE A 631 -17.30 -23.10 29.40
C ILE A 631 -18.12 -22.06 28.64
N VAL A 632 -18.00 -22.05 27.32
CA VAL A 632 -18.73 -21.16 26.43
C VAL A 632 -19.87 -21.93 25.75
N PRO A 633 -21.15 -21.58 26.02
CA PRO A 633 -22.28 -22.24 25.38
C PRO A 633 -22.43 -21.71 23.94
N GLY A 634 -22.15 -22.57 22.98
CA GLY A 634 -22.26 -22.33 21.55
C GLY A 634 -21.18 -21.38 21.00
N SER A 635 -21.26 -21.14 19.69
CA SER A 635 -20.32 -20.28 18.97
C SER A 635 -20.70 -18.80 18.99
N ASN A 636 -21.95 -18.48 19.34
CA ASN A 636 -22.55 -17.16 19.16
C ASN A 636 -22.88 -16.51 20.51
N ASN A 637 -21.87 -16.44 21.39
CA ASN A 637 -22.02 -15.87 22.72
C ASN A 637 -21.12 -14.64 22.86
N ALA A 638 -21.64 -13.48 22.45
CA ALA A 638 -20.92 -12.20 22.47
C ALA A 638 -20.44 -11.85 23.89
N VAL A 639 -21.25 -12.10 24.91
CA VAL A 639 -20.93 -11.79 26.31
C VAL A 639 -19.70 -12.59 26.80
N ALA A 640 -19.67 -13.90 26.50
CA ALA A 640 -18.53 -14.74 26.86
C ALA A 640 -17.26 -14.33 26.11
N ILE A 641 -17.38 -14.00 24.83
CA ILE A 641 -16.26 -13.50 24.01
C ILE A 641 -15.75 -12.17 24.58
N ASP A 642 -16.62 -11.24 24.94
CA ASP A 642 -16.26 -9.94 25.50
C ASP A 642 -15.54 -10.09 26.84
N LEU A 643 -15.98 -11.01 27.71
CA LEU A 643 -15.30 -11.33 28.97
C LEU A 643 -13.89 -11.87 28.75
N ILE A 644 -13.74 -12.85 27.85
CA ILE A 644 -12.42 -13.42 27.51
C ILE A 644 -11.51 -12.34 26.93
N SER A 645 -12.04 -11.52 26.01
CA SER A 645 -11.30 -10.43 25.38
C SER A 645 -10.92 -9.32 26.36
N ALA A 646 -11.78 -8.98 27.32
CA ALA A 646 -11.48 -8.03 28.39
C ALA A 646 -10.35 -8.53 29.29
N HIS A 647 -10.37 -9.82 29.67
CA HIS A 647 -9.29 -10.44 30.43
C HIS A 647 -7.97 -10.42 29.67
N ILE A 648 -7.98 -10.77 28.38
CA ILE A 648 -6.80 -10.73 27.52
C ILE A 648 -6.26 -9.30 27.36
N ARG A 649 -7.12 -8.29 27.21
CA ARG A 649 -6.72 -6.86 27.16
C ARG A 649 -6.01 -6.43 28.44
N ARG A 650 -6.57 -6.78 29.61
CA ARG A 650 -5.95 -6.50 30.90
C ARG A 650 -4.57 -7.14 31.01
N GLN A 651 -4.41 -8.39 30.60
CA GLN A 651 -3.11 -9.08 30.57
C GLN A 651 -2.08 -8.38 29.67
N LEU A 652 -2.52 -7.85 28.51
CA LEU A 652 -1.65 -7.05 27.64
C LEU A 652 -1.22 -5.72 28.29
N GLU A 653 -2.13 -5.04 28.98
CA GLU A 653 -1.87 -3.77 29.65
C GLU A 653 -0.93 -3.93 30.85
N GLU A 654 -1.17 -4.94 31.70
CA GLU A 654 -0.29 -5.26 32.84
C GLU A 654 1.14 -5.53 32.39
N ARG A 655 1.31 -6.33 31.32
CA ARG A 655 2.62 -6.61 30.72
C ARG A 655 3.29 -5.36 30.17
N ALA A 656 2.53 -4.51 29.47
CA ALA A 656 3.05 -3.24 28.94
C ALA A 656 3.50 -2.29 30.07
N ASN A 657 2.77 -2.24 31.18
CA ASN A 657 3.08 -1.40 32.32
C ASN A 657 4.32 -1.88 33.09
N GLN A 658 4.43 -3.20 33.36
CA GLN A 658 5.64 -3.79 33.96
C GLN A 658 6.89 -3.53 33.11
N PHE A 659 6.74 -3.61 31.78
CA PHE A 659 7.84 -3.32 30.87
C PHE A 659 8.26 -1.84 30.90
N ARG A 660 7.30 -0.90 30.86
CA ARG A 660 7.59 0.54 30.93
C ARG A 660 8.26 0.94 32.24
N GLN A 661 7.88 0.33 33.36
CA GLN A 661 8.54 0.57 34.65
C GLN A 661 10.02 0.17 34.62
N LYS A 662 10.37 -0.94 33.97
CA LYS A 662 11.78 -1.37 33.83
C LYS A 662 12.60 -0.44 32.94
N LEU A 663 12.01 0.10 31.86
CA LEU A 663 12.65 1.11 31.00
C LEU A 663 12.86 2.46 31.71
N ALA A 664 12.05 2.78 32.71
CA ALA A 664 12.05 4.06 33.39
C ALA A 664 13.07 4.16 34.55
N ILE A 665 13.94 3.16 34.74
CA ILE A 665 14.98 3.17 35.79
C ILE A 665 16.32 3.53 35.15
N PRO A 666 16.78 4.80 35.17
CA PRO A 666 17.95 5.24 34.42
C PRO A 666 19.26 4.61 34.91
N HIS A 667 19.32 4.17 36.17
CA HIS A 667 20.55 3.74 36.84
C HIS A 667 20.99 2.30 36.52
N LEU A 668 20.11 1.48 35.93
CA LEU A 668 20.45 0.11 35.50
C LEU A 668 21.21 0.08 34.16
N TYR A 669 21.16 1.18 33.39
CA TYR A 669 21.76 1.32 32.06
C TYR A 669 23.22 1.81 32.07
N PHE A 670 23.80 2.02 33.26
CA PHE A 670 25.21 2.38 33.42
C PHE A 670 26.00 1.15 33.85
N THR A 671 26.77 0.56 32.94
CA THR A 671 27.80 -0.41 33.33
C THR A 671 28.92 0.33 34.04
N SER A 672 29.30 -0.17 35.22
CA SER A 672 30.44 0.29 36.03
C SER A 672 31.74 0.11 35.23
N GLY A 673 32.10 1.13 34.44
CA GLY A 673 33.25 1.13 33.54
C GLY A 673 33.16 2.16 32.40
N SER A 674 31.96 2.65 32.06
CA SER A 674 31.80 3.74 31.09
C SER A 674 32.02 5.10 31.76
N ARG A 675 32.83 5.97 31.14
CA ARG A 675 33.15 7.33 31.61
C ARG A 675 31.97 8.32 31.57
N ALA A 676 30.80 7.89 31.12
CA ALA A 676 29.59 8.70 31.10
C ALA A 676 28.78 8.47 32.39
N SER A 677 28.96 9.33 33.40
CA SER A 677 28.30 9.20 34.71
C SER A 677 27.31 10.32 35.03
N THR A 678 26.66 10.95 34.04
CA THR A 678 25.56 11.91 34.27
C THR A 678 24.50 11.85 33.16
N PRO A 679 23.24 12.30 33.40
CA PRO A 679 22.18 12.40 32.39
C PRO A 679 22.48 13.37 31.23
N GLU A 680 23.63 14.04 31.30
CA GLU A 680 24.14 15.04 30.37
C GLU A 680 25.24 14.48 29.45
N SER A 681 25.47 13.15 29.46
CA SER A 681 26.41 12.50 28.55
C SER A 681 26.12 12.93 27.11
N ARG A 682 27.08 13.58 26.47
CA ARG A 682 26.93 14.12 25.11
C ARG A 682 26.84 12.93 24.14
N LEU A 683 26.12 13.13 23.02
CA LEU A 683 25.94 12.11 21.96
C LEU A 683 27.26 11.47 21.50
N ASP A 684 28.37 12.17 21.68
CA ASP A 684 29.74 11.77 21.33
C ASP A 684 30.26 10.57 22.16
N ASP A 685 29.71 10.33 23.35
CA ASP A 685 30.13 9.24 24.25
C ASP A 685 29.54 7.86 23.88
N LEU A 686 28.60 7.80 22.93
CA LEU A 686 27.80 6.61 22.60
C LEU A 686 28.27 5.83 21.36
N ASP A 687 29.45 6.16 20.80
CA ASP A 687 29.96 5.65 19.50
C ASP A 687 28.90 5.65 18.38
N LEU A 688 27.99 6.63 18.43
CA LEU A 688 26.87 6.75 17.50
C LEU A 688 27.37 7.35 16.18
N LYS A 689 27.26 6.59 15.09
CA LYS A 689 27.55 7.12 13.74
C LYS A 689 26.30 7.73 13.14
N ILE A 690 26.30 9.05 12.97
CA ILE A 690 25.19 9.79 12.36
C ILE A 690 25.50 10.01 10.88
N LEU A 691 24.52 9.74 10.01
CA LEU A 691 24.64 10.07 8.60
C LEU A 691 24.85 11.58 8.42
N PRO A 692 25.84 12.01 7.59
CA PRO A 692 26.04 13.41 7.29
C PRO A 692 24.78 13.99 6.63
N GLN A 693 24.33 15.17 7.08
CA GLN A 693 23.19 15.87 6.50
C GLN A 693 23.56 16.44 5.13
N THR A 694 23.49 15.61 4.10
CA THR A 694 23.69 16.04 2.71
C THR A 694 22.41 16.65 2.15
N PRO A 695 22.48 17.51 1.12
CA PRO A 695 21.28 18.06 0.46
C PRO A 695 20.31 16.98 -0.03
N GLN A 696 20.82 15.81 -0.41
CA GLN A 696 20.01 14.65 -0.78
C GLN A 696 19.26 14.08 0.43
N LEU A 697 19.94 13.88 1.56
CA LEU A 697 19.34 13.35 2.78
C LEU A 697 18.29 14.32 3.35
N GLU A 698 18.60 15.62 3.31
CA GLU A 698 17.69 16.70 3.68
C GLU A 698 16.45 16.74 2.76
N GLY A 699 16.63 16.58 1.44
CA GLY A 699 15.52 16.47 0.49
C GLY A 699 14.63 15.23 0.74
N ILE A 700 15.24 14.08 1.04
CA ILE A 700 14.52 12.86 1.40
C ILE A 700 13.73 13.08 2.69
N PHE A 701 14.34 13.63 3.74
CA PHE A 701 13.63 13.93 4.98
C PHE A 701 12.51 14.96 4.78
N THR A 702 12.69 15.91 3.87
CA THR A 702 11.65 16.90 3.51
C THR A 702 10.41 16.22 2.94
N ILE A 703 10.60 15.29 2.00
CA ILE A 703 9.49 14.54 1.40
C ILE A 703 8.86 13.59 2.42
N LEU A 704 9.66 12.88 3.22
CA LEU A 704 9.15 11.96 4.24
C LEU A 704 8.37 12.66 5.37
N ARG A 705 8.67 13.93 5.64
CA ARG A 705 7.97 14.75 6.65
C ARG A 705 6.79 15.53 6.08
N SER A 706 6.61 15.56 4.75
CA SER A 706 5.48 16.24 4.11
C SER A 706 4.18 15.44 4.26
N ARG A 707 3.09 16.12 4.67
CA ARG A 707 1.75 15.54 4.81
C ARG A 707 1.08 15.25 3.47
N THR A 708 1.50 15.93 2.40
CA THR A 708 0.96 15.73 1.04
C THR A 708 1.66 14.60 0.30
N THR A 709 2.72 14.03 0.90
CA THR A 709 3.45 12.91 0.34
C THR A 709 2.51 11.73 0.18
N THR A 710 2.38 11.27 -1.06
CA THR A 710 1.54 10.12 -1.36
C THR A 710 2.14 8.89 -0.66
N LYS A 711 1.29 7.90 -0.34
CA LYS A 711 1.77 6.64 0.23
C LYS A 711 2.89 5.99 -0.61
N GLN A 712 2.84 6.18 -1.93
CA GLN A 712 3.84 5.64 -2.86
C GLN A 712 5.17 6.37 -2.73
N ASP A 713 5.15 7.71 -2.70
CA ASP A 713 6.35 8.52 -2.50
C ASP A 713 6.95 8.27 -1.11
N PHE A 714 6.11 8.14 -0.08
CA PHE A 714 6.57 7.82 1.26
C PHE A 714 7.37 6.52 1.29
N VAL A 715 6.83 5.45 0.71
CA VAL A 715 7.54 4.15 0.62
C VAL A 715 8.83 4.30 -0.18
N PHE A 716 8.77 4.96 -1.33
CA PHE A 716 9.93 5.18 -2.20
C PHE A 716 11.07 5.92 -1.50
N PHE A 717 10.77 7.02 -0.79
CA PHE A 717 11.78 7.81 -0.11
C PHE A 717 12.27 7.18 1.20
N VAL A 718 11.44 6.36 1.86
CA VAL A 718 11.89 5.53 3.00
C VAL A 718 12.86 4.47 2.52
N ASP A 719 12.55 3.79 1.42
CA ASP A 719 13.46 2.79 0.83
C ASP A 719 14.78 3.46 0.44
N ARG A 720 14.73 4.65 -0.17
CA ARG A 720 15.93 5.41 -0.53
C ARG A 720 16.76 5.84 0.69
N LEU A 721 16.11 6.27 1.77
CA LEU A 721 16.78 6.56 3.05
C LEU A 721 17.43 5.30 3.62
N SER A 722 16.75 4.15 3.55
CA SER A 722 17.26 2.88 4.06
C SER A 722 18.52 2.42 3.31
N THR A 723 18.57 2.63 1.99
CA THR A 723 19.75 2.34 1.17
C THR A 723 20.94 3.18 1.62
N LEU A 724 20.76 4.49 1.81
CA LEU A 724 21.83 5.38 2.28
C LEU A 724 22.35 5.00 3.67
N LEU A 725 21.44 4.59 4.57
CA LEU A 725 21.80 4.10 5.90
C LEU A 725 22.62 2.80 5.82
N VAL A 726 22.17 1.84 5.01
CA VAL A 726 22.86 0.55 4.84
C VAL A 726 24.21 0.75 4.17
N GLU A 727 24.30 1.55 3.11
CA GLU A 727 25.57 1.86 2.43
C GLU A 727 26.60 2.46 3.38
N ASN A 728 26.19 3.40 4.24
CA ASN A 728 27.08 3.96 5.24
C ASN A 728 27.44 2.92 6.31
N ALA A 729 26.50 2.10 6.76
CA ALA A 729 26.78 1.03 7.73
C ALA A 729 27.78 -0.01 7.18
N LEU A 730 27.72 -0.35 5.89
CA LEU A 730 28.62 -1.29 5.23
C LEU A 730 30.09 -0.80 5.20
N GLN A 731 30.33 0.51 5.32
CA GLN A 731 31.69 1.07 5.41
C GLN A 731 32.38 0.73 6.72
N TYR A 732 31.62 0.43 7.78
CA TYR A 732 32.14 0.09 9.10
C TYR A 732 32.26 -1.41 9.35
N LEU A 733 31.95 -2.26 8.35
CA LEU A 733 32.16 -3.70 8.47
C LEU A 733 33.66 -4.03 8.53
N PRO A 734 34.05 -5.11 9.22
CA PRO A 734 35.44 -5.54 9.27
C PRO A 734 35.89 -6.08 7.90
N TYR A 735 37.02 -5.57 7.39
CA TYR A 735 37.60 -6.00 6.12
C TYR A 735 39.08 -6.36 6.29
N ALA A 736 39.51 -7.43 5.60
CA ALA A 736 40.90 -7.86 5.52
C ALA A 736 41.45 -7.65 4.10
N PRO A 737 42.75 -7.31 3.94
CA PRO A 737 43.38 -7.18 2.62
C PRO A 737 43.32 -8.49 1.81
N LYS A 738 43.06 -8.38 0.51
CA LYS A 738 43.06 -9.52 -0.42
C LYS A 738 43.62 -9.13 -1.78
N ALA A 739 44.65 -9.84 -2.25
CA ALA A 739 45.11 -9.74 -3.62
C ALA A 739 44.30 -10.67 -4.54
N VAL A 740 43.98 -10.20 -5.74
CA VAL A 740 43.29 -10.97 -6.78
C VAL A 740 43.98 -10.74 -8.12
N THR A 741 44.25 -11.83 -8.84
CA THR A 741 44.75 -11.76 -10.21
C THR A 741 43.57 -11.49 -11.14
N THR A 742 43.65 -10.39 -11.87
CA THR A 742 42.64 -9.98 -12.86
C THR A 742 42.67 -10.91 -14.09
N PRO A 743 41.61 -10.93 -14.92
CA PRO A 743 41.57 -11.74 -16.15
C PRO A 743 42.69 -11.44 -17.16
N VAL A 744 43.38 -10.31 -17.01
CA VAL A 744 44.53 -9.91 -17.82
C VAL A 744 45.88 -10.24 -17.16
N GLY A 745 45.88 -11.04 -16.09
CA GLY A 745 47.10 -11.50 -15.41
C GLY A 745 47.71 -10.49 -14.42
N ALA A 746 47.15 -9.27 -14.29
CA ALA A 746 47.63 -8.26 -13.35
C ALA A 746 47.11 -8.53 -11.93
N VAL A 747 47.98 -8.42 -10.92
CA VAL A 747 47.60 -8.55 -9.51
C VAL A 747 47.00 -7.23 -9.02
N SER A 748 45.78 -7.27 -8.51
CA SER A 748 45.06 -6.14 -7.92
C SER A 748 44.86 -6.35 -6.42
N HIS A 749 45.12 -5.32 -5.62
CA HIS A 749 44.94 -5.36 -4.17
C HIS A 749 43.59 -4.75 -3.80
N GLY A 750 42.71 -5.57 -3.24
CA GLY A 750 41.40 -5.16 -2.71
C GLY A 750 41.23 -5.59 -1.27
N GLN A 751 39.98 -5.61 -0.82
CA GLN A 751 39.60 -6.04 0.51
C GLN A 751 38.53 -7.13 0.43
N LYS A 752 38.52 -8.04 1.41
CA LYS A 752 37.48 -9.06 1.60
C LYS A 752 36.88 -8.88 2.98
N LEU A 753 35.55 -9.01 3.08
CA LEU A 753 34.83 -9.01 4.35
C LEU A 753 35.42 -10.06 5.31
N ASP A 754 35.76 -9.64 6.53
CA ASP A 754 36.31 -10.47 7.61
C ASP A 754 35.27 -10.66 8.73
N ALA A 755 34.10 -11.19 8.35
CA ALA A 755 33.03 -11.53 9.28
C ALA A 755 32.45 -12.90 8.94
N LYS A 756 32.30 -13.77 9.95
CA LYS A 756 31.64 -15.08 9.79
C LYS A 756 30.11 -14.95 9.73
N ASN A 757 29.55 -14.01 10.49
CA ASN A 757 28.10 -13.73 10.55
C ASN A 757 27.89 -12.22 10.64
N ILE A 758 26.92 -11.69 9.90
CA ILE A 758 26.47 -10.29 9.99
C ILE A 758 25.04 -10.30 10.50
N CYS A 759 24.74 -9.52 11.55
CA CYS A 759 23.40 -9.29 12.05
C CYS A 759 23.07 -7.80 11.93
N GLY A 760 22.00 -7.47 11.18
CA GLY A 760 21.47 -6.12 11.11
C GLY A 760 20.26 -5.98 12.03
N VAL A 761 20.29 -5.01 12.95
CA VAL A 761 19.15 -4.69 13.83
C VAL A 761 18.66 -3.28 13.48
N SER A 762 17.44 -3.18 12.96
CA SER A 762 16.79 -1.89 12.68
C SER A 762 15.86 -1.55 13.84
N ILE A 763 16.13 -0.42 14.52
CA ILE A 763 15.32 0.07 15.63
C ILE A 763 14.47 1.24 15.13
N LEU A 764 13.18 1.01 14.92
CA LEU A 764 12.20 2.03 14.58
C LEU A 764 11.46 2.48 15.85
N LEU A 765 11.84 3.64 16.37
CA LEU A 765 11.13 4.29 17.48
C LEU A 765 9.88 4.97 16.95
N GLN A 766 8.74 4.26 16.97
CA GLN A 766 7.45 4.91 16.85
C GLN A 766 7.17 5.66 18.15
N ARG A 767 7.47 6.96 18.19
CA ARG A 767 6.96 7.84 19.25
C ARG A 767 5.44 7.88 19.11
N ARG A 768 4.73 6.97 19.78
CA ARG A 768 3.32 7.22 20.11
C ARG A 768 3.32 8.49 20.94
N ALA A 769 2.62 9.53 20.47
CA ALA A 769 2.39 10.69 21.31
C ALA A 769 1.85 10.20 22.66
N PRO A 770 2.42 10.66 23.78
CA PRO A 770 1.95 10.23 25.09
C PRO A 770 0.44 10.51 25.17
N PRO A 771 -0.35 9.58 25.75
CA PRO A 771 -1.79 9.74 25.84
C PRO A 771 -2.12 11.09 26.47
N THR A 772 -3.01 11.85 25.86
CA THR A 772 -3.36 13.19 26.33
C THR A 772 -4.29 13.10 27.53
N SER A 773 -4.04 13.92 28.56
CA SER A 773 -4.96 14.18 29.67
C SER A 773 -5.28 15.65 29.77
N PHE A 774 -6.40 15.97 30.41
CA PHE A 774 -6.87 17.33 30.64
C PHE A 774 -6.99 17.61 32.13
N VAL A 775 -6.50 18.76 32.57
CA VAL A 775 -6.78 19.31 33.90
C VAL A 775 -7.45 20.67 33.72
N LEU A 776 -8.67 20.84 34.23
CA LEU A 776 -9.42 22.09 34.10
C LEU A 776 -9.28 22.91 35.38
N VAL A 777 -8.81 24.15 35.24
CA VAL A 777 -8.64 25.12 36.32
C VAL A 777 -9.49 26.34 36.02
N GLY A 778 -10.23 26.84 37.00
CA GLY A 778 -11.02 28.04 36.81
C GLY A 778 -12.00 28.36 37.92
N ASP A 779 -12.87 29.33 37.62
CA ASP A 779 -13.95 29.81 38.49
C ASP A 779 -15.23 28.96 38.37
N SER A 780 -16.36 29.48 38.89
CA SER A 780 -17.67 28.79 38.87
C SER A 780 -18.20 28.49 37.48
N THR A 781 -17.72 29.17 36.44
CA THR A 781 -18.11 28.91 35.05
C THR A 781 -17.34 27.78 34.40
N THR A 782 -16.32 27.24 35.08
CA THR A 782 -15.62 25.98 34.72
C THR A 782 -15.92 24.84 35.71
N ALA A 783 -16.22 25.16 36.97
CA ALA A 783 -16.38 24.20 38.07
C ALA A 783 -17.46 23.12 37.85
N ASN A 784 -17.27 21.98 38.52
CA ASN A 784 -18.24 20.89 38.52
C ASN A 784 -19.56 21.31 39.18
N GLY A 785 -20.66 20.88 38.57
CA GLY A 785 -21.98 20.92 39.19
C GLY A 785 -22.10 19.94 40.35
N THR A 786 -22.87 20.32 41.37
CA THR A 786 -23.22 19.47 42.52
C THR A 786 -24.62 18.86 42.40
N THR A 787 -25.42 19.31 41.44
CA THR A 787 -26.80 18.89 41.14
C THR A 787 -27.05 18.90 39.63
N SER A 788 -28.10 18.22 39.15
CA SER A 788 -28.40 18.06 37.72
C SER A 788 -28.37 19.37 36.93
N ASN A 789 -28.96 20.46 37.45
CA ASN A 789 -28.92 21.78 36.83
C ASN A 789 -27.92 22.71 37.53
N SER A 790 -26.65 22.34 37.56
CA SER A 790 -25.60 23.22 38.07
C SER A 790 -24.26 22.92 37.42
N GLY A 791 -23.39 23.92 37.37
CA GLY A 791 -22.02 23.77 36.92
C GLY A 791 -21.62 24.77 35.85
N GLY A 792 -20.34 24.72 35.52
CA GLY A 792 -19.73 25.39 34.39
C GLY A 792 -19.62 24.49 33.16
N TRP A 793 -18.97 24.99 32.10
CA TRP A 793 -18.74 24.22 30.88
C TRP A 793 -17.87 22.97 31.10
N GLY A 794 -17.13 22.90 32.22
CA GLY A 794 -16.22 21.79 32.52
C GLY A 794 -16.90 20.41 32.57
N ASN A 795 -18.14 20.33 33.07
CA ASN A 795 -18.92 19.08 33.05
C ASN A 795 -19.34 18.66 31.63
N GLY A 796 -19.57 19.61 30.72
CA GLY A 796 -19.86 19.32 29.30
C GLY A 796 -18.62 18.92 28.51
N PHE A 797 -17.43 19.30 29.01
CA PHE A 797 -16.16 18.89 28.43
C PHE A 797 -15.72 17.52 28.96
N CYS A 798 -15.58 17.35 30.28
CA CYS A 798 -15.13 16.10 30.91
C CYS A 798 -16.21 15.02 31.01
N GLY A 799 -17.50 15.39 30.92
CA GLY A 799 -18.63 14.52 31.22
C GLY A 799 -18.90 14.41 32.72
N SER A 800 -20.15 14.12 33.08
CA SER A 800 -20.56 13.95 34.48
C SER A 800 -21.83 13.11 34.56
N GLN A 801 -21.76 11.98 35.27
CA GLN A 801 -22.94 11.14 35.52
C GLN A 801 -23.93 11.84 36.47
N LEU A 802 -23.43 12.64 37.43
CA LEU A 802 -24.24 13.37 38.39
C LEU A 802 -25.13 14.43 37.72
N THR A 803 -24.61 15.07 36.66
CA THR A 803 -25.31 16.14 35.94
C THR A 803 -25.90 15.70 34.61
N GLY A 804 -25.72 14.42 34.23
CA GLY A 804 -26.24 13.87 32.97
C GLY A 804 -25.50 14.37 31.71
N ASN A 805 -24.35 15.02 31.84
CA ASN A 805 -23.61 15.55 30.71
C ASN A 805 -22.74 14.46 30.06
N ILE A 806 -22.86 14.34 28.74
CA ILE A 806 -21.98 13.49 27.92
C ILE A 806 -20.66 14.23 27.69
N ALA A 807 -19.53 13.54 27.88
CA ALA A 807 -18.21 14.10 27.68
C ALA A 807 -17.94 14.50 26.22
N SER A 808 -17.26 15.63 26.03
CA SER A 808 -16.69 16.03 24.73
C SER A 808 -15.33 15.38 24.46
N VAL A 809 -14.76 14.67 25.44
CA VAL A 809 -13.54 13.87 25.33
C VAL A 809 -13.85 12.39 25.10
N THR A 810 -12.94 11.68 24.44
CA THR A 810 -13.10 10.25 24.10
C THR A 810 -13.14 9.40 25.37
N SER A 811 -13.98 8.37 25.40
CA SER A 811 -14.07 7.43 26.53
C SER A 811 -12.68 6.89 26.92
N GLY A 812 -12.37 6.91 28.23
CA GLY A 812 -11.07 6.52 28.77
C GLY A 812 -10.01 7.64 28.81
N THR A 813 -10.29 8.83 28.28
CA THR A 813 -9.41 10.00 28.41
C THR A 813 -9.50 10.56 29.82
N ALA A 814 -8.37 10.76 30.50
CA ALA A 814 -8.36 11.38 31.82
C ALA A 814 -8.66 12.88 31.69
N CYS A 815 -9.75 13.32 32.34
CA CYS A 815 -10.19 14.70 32.40
C CYS A 815 -10.52 15.03 33.85
N ILE A 816 -9.69 15.85 34.48
CA ILE A 816 -9.76 16.16 35.91
C ILE A 816 -10.14 17.63 36.05
N ASN A 817 -11.34 17.91 36.54
CA ASN A 817 -11.77 19.28 36.80
C ASN A 817 -11.49 19.66 38.26
N THR A 818 -10.58 20.63 38.47
CA THR A 818 -10.22 21.17 39.79
C THR A 818 -10.73 22.59 40.00
N ALA A 819 -11.49 23.15 39.05
CA ALA A 819 -12.09 24.47 39.15
C ALA A 819 -13.05 24.61 40.34
N GLN A 820 -13.14 25.83 40.89
CA GLN A 820 -13.82 26.09 42.16
C GLN A 820 -14.86 27.19 42.03
N ASN A 821 -16.02 26.94 42.65
CA ASN A 821 -17.10 27.90 42.70
C ASN A 821 -16.71 29.13 43.52
N GLY A 822 -16.99 30.34 43.00
CA GLY A 822 -16.75 31.60 43.71
C GLY A 822 -15.28 32.05 43.80
N ALA A 823 -14.34 31.29 43.24
CA ALA A 823 -12.92 31.65 43.28
C ALA A 823 -12.56 32.74 42.26
N THR A 824 -11.61 33.59 42.65
CA THR A 824 -10.84 34.51 41.81
C THR A 824 -9.43 33.96 41.62
N THR A 825 -8.65 34.47 40.68
CA THR A 825 -7.24 34.05 40.50
C THR A 825 -6.44 34.13 41.80
N GLY A 826 -6.63 35.19 42.59
CA GLY A 826 -5.97 35.37 43.88
C GLY A 826 -6.45 34.38 44.96
N THR A 827 -7.77 34.26 45.14
CA THR A 827 -8.34 33.37 46.18
C THR A 827 -8.17 31.89 45.86
N PHE A 828 -8.08 31.54 44.57
CA PHE A 828 -7.77 30.18 44.12
C PHE A 828 -6.37 29.73 44.59
N VAL A 829 -5.42 30.66 44.63
CA VAL A 829 -4.07 30.42 45.16
C VAL A 829 -4.06 30.44 46.68
N SER A 830 -4.60 31.50 47.31
CA SER A 830 -4.54 31.66 48.78
C SER A 830 -5.26 30.56 49.55
N ASN A 831 -6.36 30.02 49.00
CA ASN A 831 -7.15 28.98 49.65
C ASN A 831 -6.63 27.56 49.37
N GLY A 832 -5.47 27.43 48.71
CA GLY A 832 -4.80 26.14 48.47
C GLY A 832 -5.34 25.32 47.31
N PHE A 833 -6.35 25.79 46.57
CA PHE A 833 -6.90 25.08 45.40
C PHE A 833 -5.88 24.94 44.26
N TRP A 834 -4.98 25.92 44.12
CA TRP A 834 -3.86 25.84 43.18
C TRP A 834 -2.95 24.63 43.44
N ASN A 835 -2.68 24.28 44.70
CA ASN A 835 -1.88 23.11 45.04
C ASN A 835 -2.56 21.80 44.63
N ILE A 836 -3.89 21.73 44.70
CA ILE A 836 -4.67 20.59 44.23
C ILE A 836 -4.50 20.42 42.71
N SER A 837 -4.60 21.51 41.96
CA SER A 837 -4.36 21.51 40.50
C SER A 837 -2.94 21.06 40.16
N LEU A 838 -1.91 21.60 40.83
CA LEU A 838 -0.52 21.20 40.60
C LEU A 838 -0.28 19.71 40.91
N ASN A 839 -0.89 19.18 41.97
CA ASN A 839 -0.78 17.76 42.30
C ASN A 839 -1.48 16.86 41.28
N ALA A 840 -2.64 17.27 40.77
CA ALA A 840 -3.33 16.56 39.68
C ALA A 840 -2.46 16.53 38.41
N ILE A 841 -1.84 17.66 38.05
CA ILE A 841 -0.95 17.77 36.88
C ILE A 841 0.26 16.85 37.06
N ARG A 842 0.96 16.91 38.20
CA ARG A 842 2.11 16.02 38.51
C ARG A 842 1.72 14.55 38.45
N GLY A 843 0.55 14.19 38.97
CA GLY A 843 0.04 12.82 38.96
C GLY A 843 -0.21 12.29 37.54
N GLU A 844 -0.67 13.13 36.63
CA GLU A 844 -0.86 12.76 35.23
C GLU A 844 0.46 12.71 34.44
N ILE A 845 1.38 13.64 34.69
CA ILE A 845 2.71 13.64 34.09
C ILE A 845 3.52 12.41 34.53
N ALA A 846 3.42 12.01 35.81
CA ALA A 846 4.04 10.78 36.32
C ALA A 846 3.52 9.50 35.63
N LYS A 847 2.32 9.53 35.05
CA LYS A 847 1.76 8.45 34.20
C LYS A 847 2.21 8.53 32.74
N ALA A 848 3.21 9.37 32.43
CA ALA A 848 3.74 9.63 31.10
C ALA A 848 2.66 10.12 30.10
N ARG A 849 1.75 11.00 30.56
CA ARG A 849 0.70 11.61 29.74
C ARG A 849 1.09 13.03 29.30
N ARG A 850 0.65 13.45 28.10
CA ARG A 850 0.70 14.87 27.69
C ARG A 850 -0.46 15.58 28.39
N THR A 851 -0.19 16.38 29.40
CA THR A 851 -1.25 17.01 30.20
C THR A 851 -1.51 18.43 29.74
N LEU A 852 -2.65 18.66 29.09
CA LEU A 852 -3.15 19.99 28.75
C LEU A 852 -3.90 20.56 29.95
N VAL A 853 -3.57 21.79 30.33
CA VAL A 853 -4.14 22.47 31.49
C VAL A 853 -4.90 23.70 31.02
N THR A 854 -6.23 23.63 31.00
CA THR A 854 -7.05 24.79 30.62
C THR A 854 -7.27 25.70 31.83
N ILE A 855 -7.07 27.00 31.66
CA ILE A 855 -7.21 27.98 32.74
C ILE A 855 -8.23 29.05 32.32
N GLN A 856 -9.32 29.19 33.07
CA GLN A 856 -10.36 30.19 32.83
C GLN A 856 -10.73 30.93 34.11
N PHE A 857 -10.56 32.26 34.11
CA PHE A 857 -11.01 33.15 35.18
C PHE A 857 -11.66 34.42 34.60
N GLY A 858 -12.20 35.30 35.46
CA GLY A 858 -12.78 36.59 35.07
C GLY A 858 -14.09 36.92 35.76
N HIS A 859 -14.99 35.95 35.96
CA HIS A 859 -16.36 36.23 36.47
C HIS A 859 -16.40 36.76 37.90
N ASN A 860 -15.47 36.29 38.73
CA ASN A 860 -15.33 36.75 40.11
C ASN A 860 -14.21 37.79 40.26
N ASP A 861 -13.14 37.69 39.46
CA ASP A 861 -12.05 38.67 39.44
C ASP A 861 -12.57 40.08 39.14
N GLN A 862 -13.54 40.22 38.21
CA GLN A 862 -14.13 41.51 37.88
C GLN A 862 -14.80 42.25 39.04
N LYS A 863 -15.15 41.53 40.11
CA LYS A 863 -15.83 42.10 41.28
C LYS A 863 -14.86 42.72 42.28
N ILE A 864 -13.58 42.35 42.21
CA ILE A 864 -12.62 42.65 43.29
C ILE A 864 -11.31 43.28 42.81
N ALA A 865 -10.95 43.16 41.53
CA ALA A 865 -9.67 43.62 41.03
C ALA A 865 -9.73 44.02 39.55
N PRO A 866 -8.87 44.96 39.11
CA PRO A 866 -8.78 45.34 37.71
C PRO A 866 -8.10 44.23 36.87
N PRO A 867 -8.30 44.21 35.54
CA PRO A 867 -7.82 43.13 34.66
C PRO A 867 -6.32 42.84 34.76
N GLU A 868 -5.49 43.85 35.04
CA GLU A 868 -4.03 43.74 35.16
C GLU A 868 -3.61 42.83 36.32
N SER A 869 -4.36 42.85 37.43
CA SER A 869 -4.11 42.00 38.59
C SER A 869 -4.35 40.52 38.24
N MET A 870 -5.43 40.25 37.50
CA MET A 870 -5.71 38.91 36.98
C MET A 870 -4.62 38.45 35.99
N ALA A 871 -4.19 39.34 35.09
CA ALA A 871 -3.15 39.03 34.10
C ALA A 871 -1.81 38.64 34.75
N ALA A 872 -1.41 39.32 35.83
CA ALA A 872 -0.21 38.97 36.59
C ALA A 872 -0.31 37.57 37.22
N ASN A 873 -1.47 37.24 37.80
CA ASN A 873 -1.70 35.91 38.39
C ASN A 873 -1.71 34.80 37.32
N LEU A 874 -2.38 35.02 36.19
CA LEU A 874 -2.40 34.07 35.07
C LEU A 874 -0.99 33.82 34.53
N THR A 875 -0.16 34.86 34.42
CA THR A 875 1.25 34.74 34.02
C THR A 875 2.01 33.81 34.96
N SER A 876 1.85 33.98 36.28
CA SER A 876 2.48 33.12 37.29
C SER A 876 2.00 31.67 37.18
N MET A 877 0.70 31.44 37.02
CA MET A 877 0.13 30.10 36.87
C MET A 877 0.67 29.39 35.62
N VAL A 878 0.75 30.07 34.48
CA VAL A 878 1.32 29.56 33.22
C VAL A 878 2.77 29.13 33.40
N GLN A 879 3.59 29.96 34.04
CA GLN A 879 4.99 29.67 34.30
C GLN A 879 5.16 28.43 35.20
N GLN A 880 4.34 28.33 36.26
CA GLN A 880 4.38 27.18 37.17
C GLN A 880 3.94 25.87 36.50
N ILE A 881 2.92 25.90 35.63
CA ILE A 881 2.49 24.72 34.86
C ILE A 881 3.62 24.23 33.94
N ARG A 882 4.26 25.16 33.21
CA ARG A 882 5.41 24.85 32.35
C ARG A 882 6.56 24.25 33.14
N ALA A 883 6.87 24.79 34.31
CA ALA A 883 7.97 24.33 35.16
C ALA A 883 7.81 22.87 35.62
N ILE A 884 6.56 22.41 35.81
CA ILE A 884 6.28 21.01 36.18
C ILE A 884 6.05 20.08 34.97
N GLY A 885 6.18 20.59 33.74
CA GLY A 885 6.05 19.83 32.50
C GLY A 885 4.64 19.74 31.92
N GLY A 886 3.68 20.53 32.42
CA GLY A 886 2.33 20.63 31.86
C GLY A 886 2.26 21.62 30.70
N GLU A 887 1.21 21.51 29.88
CA GLU A 887 0.97 22.40 28.73
C GLU A 887 -0.20 23.34 29.01
N PRO A 888 0.05 24.62 29.35
CA PRO A 888 -1.01 25.56 29.69
C PRO A 888 -1.76 26.05 28.44
N VAL A 889 -3.08 26.14 28.56
CA VAL A 889 -3.99 26.69 27.56
C VAL A 889 -4.90 27.71 28.25
N LEU A 890 -4.83 28.97 27.86
CA LEU A 890 -5.73 29.98 28.41
C LEU A 890 -7.09 29.92 27.72
N VAL A 891 -8.15 30.14 28.47
CA VAL A 891 -9.52 30.18 27.96
C VAL A 891 -10.14 31.49 28.46
N THR A 892 -10.61 32.32 27.53
CA THR A 892 -11.29 33.58 27.91
C THR A 892 -12.61 33.27 28.63
N SER A 893 -13.05 34.16 29.52
CA SER A 893 -14.31 33.98 30.25
C SER A 893 -15.49 33.86 29.29
N LEU A 894 -16.40 32.93 29.54
CA LEU A 894 -17.64 32.85 28.75
C LEU A 894 -18.51 34.11 28.97
N THR A 895 -19.31 34.48 27.96
CA THR A 895 -20.17 35.66 28.06
C THR A 895 -21.31 35.47 29.06
N ARG A 896 -21.65 36.55 29.78
CA ARG A 896 -22.90 36.61 30.54
C ARG A 896 -24.07 36.71 29.59
N ARG A 897 -25.16 36.04 29.92
CA ARG A 897 -26.40 36.08 29.12
C ARG A 897 -27.27 37.27 29.55
N SER A 898 -26.64 38.43 29.66
CA SER A 898 -27.29 39.71 29.98
C SER A 898 -27.43 40.53 28.71
N PHE A 899 -28.55 41.24 28.57
CA PHE A 899 -28.87 42.00 27.36
C PHE A 899 -29.20 43.46 27.70
N ASN A 900 -28.75 44.38 26.84
CA ASN A 900 -29.14 45.78 26.86
C ASN A 900 -30.57 45.95 26.32
N ALA A 901 -31.16 47.13 26.52
CA ALA A 901 -32.51 47.45 26.04
C ALA A 901 -32.67 47.36 24.51
N ASP A 902 -31.56 47.47 23.76
CA ASP A 902 -31.51 47.34 22.30
C ASP A 902 -31.36 45.88 21.81
N GLY A 903 -31.39 44.90 22.73
CA GLY A 903 -31.23 43.47 22.42
C GLY A 903 -29.79 43.03 22.15
N THR A 904 -28.80 43.91 22.32
CA THR A 904 -27.38 43.53 22.26
C THR A 904 -26.91 42.90 23.57
N VAL A 905 -25.89 42.03 23.49
CA VAL A 905 -25.29 41.41 24.69
C VAL A 905 -24.56 42.48 25.51
N ALA A 906 -24.89 42.59 26.79
CA ALA A 906 -24.26 43.50 27.73
C ALA A 906 -22.88 42.94 28.17
N ASP A 907 -21.86 43.19 27.34
CA ASP A 907 -20.51 42.69 27.56
C ASP A 907 -19.79 43.45 28.69
N THR A 908 -19.79 42.85 29.87
CA THR A 908 -19.08 43.34 31.06
C THR A 908 -17.73 42.67 31.28
N LEU A 909 -17.42 41.59 30.52
CA LEU A 909 -16.23 40.77 30.71
C LEU A 909 -15.13 41.02 29.68
N GLY A 910 -15.42 41.78 28.61
CA GLY A 910 -14.48 42.16 27.56
C GLY A 910 -13.08 42.53 28.07
N PRO A 911 -12.93 43.45 29.06
CA PRO A 911 -11.60 43.82 29.57
C PRO A 911 -10.81 42.65 30.18
N TRP A 912 -11.46 41.68 30.83
CA TRP A 912 -10.81 40.49 31.39
C TRP A 912 -10.50 39.45 30.30
N ALA A 913 -11.35 39.34 29.27
CA ALA A 913 -11.07 38.52 28.10
C ALA A 913 -9.84 39.04 27.33
N ASP A 914 -9.77 40.36 27.10
CA ASP A 914 -8.64 41.02 26.45
C ASP A 914 -7.34 40.86 27.24
N ALA A 915 -7.40 41.00 28.56
CA ALA A 915 -6.25 40.74 29.43
C ALA A 915 -5.75 39.28 29.33
N THR A 916 -6.67 38.32 29.21
CA THR A 916 -6.32 36.90 29.04
C THR A 916 -5.66 36.64 27.67
N LEU A 917 -6.17 37.25 26.60
CA LEU A 917 -5.57 37.19 25.26
C LEU A 917 -4.16 37.79 25.24
N LEU A 918 -3.98 38.93 25.91
CA LEU A 918 -2.68 39.60 26.02
C LEU A 918 -1.65 38.71 26.74
N VAL A 919 -2.02 38.08 27.86
CA VAL A 919 -1.13 37.15 28.57
C VAL A 919 -0.78 35.96 27.68
N ALA A 920 -1.74 35.41 26.95
CA ALA A 920 -1.47 34.29 26.04
C ALA A 920 -0.44 34.65 24.96
N GLN A 921 -0.59 35.84 24.37
CA GLN A 921 0.34 36.37 23.38
C GLN A 921 1.73 36.61 23.99
N GLN A 922 1.81 37.24 25.16
CA GLN A 922 3.08 37.52 25.85
C GLN A 922 3.81 36.24 26.28
N GLN A 923 3.09 35.22 26.73
CA GLN A 923 3.67 33.94 27.15
C GLN A 923 3.88 32.96 26.00
N ASN A 924 3.44 33.31 24.77
CA ASN A 924 3.46 32.45 23.59
C ASN A 924 2.83 31.06 23.87
N ILE A 925 1.56 31.07 24.29
CA ILE A 925 0.77 29.86 24.58
C ILE A 925 -0.52 29.84 23.77
N HIS A 926 -1.11 28.65 23.64
CA HIS A 926 -2.42 28.50 23.03
C HIS A 926 -3.50 29.20 23.87
N VAL A 927 -4.43 29.85 23.18
CA VAL A 927 -5.61 30.48 23.79
C VAL A 927 -6.88 30.07 23.06
N LEU A 928 -7.95 29.88 23.83
CA LEU A 928 -9.29 29.61 23.34
C LEU A 928 -10.15 30.85 23.61
N ASP A 929 -10.52 31.55 22.55
CA ASP A 929 -11.35 32.76 22.66
C ASP A 929 -12.84 32.38 22.80
N LEU A 930 -13.18 31.79 23.94
CA LEU A 930 -14.53 31.39 24.29
C LEU A 930 -15.46 32.60 24.47
N HIS A 931 -14.96 33.74 24.97
CA HIS A 931 -15.71 34.99 25.10
C HIS A 931 -16.29 35.42 23.75
N LYS A 932 -15.45 35.58 22.72
CA LYS A 932 -15.89 36.00 21.38
C LYS A 932 -16.92 35.05 20.77
N VAL A 933 -16.67 33.74 20.84
CA VAL A 933 -17.57 32.72 20.27
C VAL A 933 -18.89 32.69 21.04
N SER A 934 -18.86 32.77 22.36
CA SER A 934 -20.06 32.76 23.20
C SER A 934 -20.89 34.04 23.02
N VAL A 935 -20.29 35.23 22.90
CA VAL A 935 -21.00 36.48 22.56
C VAL A 935 -21.71 36.35 21.22
N ALA A 936 -21.02 35.86 20.19
CA ALA A 936 -21.60 35.67 18.86
C ALA A 936 -22.80 34.71 18.90
N TYR A 937 -22.67 33.59 19.62
CA TYR A 937 -23.76 32.62 19.76
C TYR A 937 -24.96 33.19 20.52
N VAL A 938 -24.75 33.79 21.69
CA VAL A 938 -25.80 34.36 22.54
C VAL A 938 -26.53 35.50 21.82
N LYS A 939 -25.81 36.33 21.06
CA LYS A 939 -26.39 37.37 20.21
C LYS A 939 -27.27 36.77 19.11
N ALA A 940 -26.84 35.68 18.47
CA ALA A 940 -27.57 35.07 17.36
C ALA A 940 -28.86 34.36 17.79
N ILE A 941 -28.84 33.66 18.95
CA ILE A 941 -30.03 32.95 19.45
C ILE A 941 -31.06 33.88 20.12
N GLY A 942 -30.64 35.08 20.54
CA GLY A 942 -31.49 36.05 21.22
C GLY A 942 -31.74 35.74 22.71
N PRO A 943 -32.36 36.69 23.44
CA PRO A 943 -32.47 36.65 24.91
C PRO A 943 -33.29 35.46 25.42
N ASP A 944 -34.44 35.18 24.82
CA ASP A 944 -35.33 34.11 25.28
C ASP A 944 -34.68 32.72 25.18
N ALA A 945 -33.96 32.46 24.09
CA ALA A 945 -33.24 31.21 23.90
C ALA A 945 -31.98 31.13 24.79
N ALA A 946 -31.26 32.26 24.95
CA ALA A 946 -30.08 32.31 25.80
C ALA A 946 -30.40 32.07 27.28
N HIS A 947 -31.47 32.68 27.81
CA HIS A 947 -31.88 32.48 29.21
C HIS A 947 -32.30 31.04 29.51
N ARG A 948 -32.75 30.27 28.52
CA ARG A 948 -33.01 28.82 28.69
C ARG A 948 -31.77 27.98 28.93
N LEU A 949 -30.57 28.54 28.78
CA LEU A 949 -29.31 27.90 29.13
C LEU A 949 -28.85 28.27 30.55
N ASN A 950 -29.54 29.20 31.22
CA ASN A 950 -29.26 29.59 32.60
C ASN A 950 -29.61 28.48 33.58
N ARG A 951 -28.88 28.46 34.70
CA ARG A 951 -29.21 27.64 35.86
C ARG A 951 -30.57 28.00 36.47
N LEU A 952 -30.81 29.30 36.66
CA LEU A 952 -32.06 29.89 37.14
C LEU A 952 -32.45 31.05 36.22
N PRO A 953 -33.73 31.44 36.11
CA PRO A 953 -34.17 32.52 35.22
C PRO A 953 -33.43 33.85 35.42
N ASP A 954 -32.99 34.14 36.64
CA ASP A 954 -32.25 35.34 37.06
C ASP A 954 -30.72 35.14 37.10
N ASP A 955 -30.23 33.92 36.91
CA ASP A 955 -28.80 33.59 36.93
C ASP A 955 -28.18 33.60 35.52
N ASN A 956 -27.82 34.80 35.07
CA ASN A 956 -27.16 35.01 33.77
C ASN A 956 -25.68 34.57 33.73
N THR A 957 -25.19 33.93 34.79
CA THR A 957 -23.80 33.48 34.92
C THR A 957 -23.71 31.97 34.75
N HIS A 958 -24.40 31.20 35.60
CA HIS A 958 -24.23 29.76 35.66
C HIS A 958 -25.13 29.02 34.68
N LEU A 959 -24.70 27.81 34.33
CA LEU A 959 -25.31 27.01 33.27
C LEU A 959 -26.18 25.90 33.86
N ASN A 960 -27.26 25.57 33.15
CA ASN A 960 -27.96 24.29 33.34
C ASN A 960 -27.29 23.18 32.51
N VAL A 961 -27.90 21.98 32.45
CA VAL A 961 -27.35 20.83 31.69
C VAL A 961 -27.10 21.18 30.23
N ASN A 962 -28.04 21.89 29.60
CA ASN A 962 -28.01 22.20 28.17
C ASN A 962 -26.94 23.26 27.89
N GLY A 963 -26.91 24.32 28.70
CA GLY A 963 -25.85 25.33 28.65
C GLY A 963 -24.47 24.71 28.84
N THR A 964 -24.32 23.82 29.84
CA THR A 964 -23.07 23.10 30.11
C THR A 964 -22.60 22.31 28.89
N THR A 965 -23.52 21.64 28.20
CA THR A 965 -23.23 20.85 26.99
C THR A 965 -22.86 21.74 25.81
N VAL A 966 -23.60 22.83 25.58
CA VAL A 966 -23.36 23.80 24.49
C VAL A 966 -22.00 24.47 24.64
N PHE A 967 -21.71 25.05 25.81
CA PHE A 967 -20.45 25.76 26.04
C PHE A 967 -19.26 24.79 26.19
N GLY A 968 -19.47 23.60 26.76
CA GLY A 968 -18.45 22.54 26.78
C GLY A 968 -18.07 22.09 25.37
N ARG A 969 -19.05 22.03 24.46
CA ARG A 969 -18.81 21.74 23.05
C ARG A 969 -18.03 22.86 22.35
N MET A 970 -18.35 24.13 22.60
CA MET A 970 -17.59 25.26 22.05
C MET A 970 -16.11 25.21 22.45
N VAL A 971 -15.81 24.84 23.70
CA VAL A 971 -14.41 24.65 24.14
C VAL A 971 -13.73 23.51 23.39
N ALA A 972 -14.43 22.38 23.17
CA ALA A 972 -13.89 21.28 22.38
C ALA A 972 -13.65 21.67 20.90
N ASP A 973 -14.52 22.49 20.32
CA ASP A 973 -14.36 22.99 18.95
C ASP A 973 -13.17 23.94 18.86
N LEU A 974 -13.03 24.88 19.81
CA LEU A 974 -11.88 25.77 19.90
C LEU A 974 -10.57 25.02 20.10
N LEU A 975 -10.55 23.98 20.95
CA LEU A 975 -9.40 23.09 21.11
C LEU A 975 -9.07 22.35 19.83
N SER A 976 -10.08 21.91 19.07
CA SER A 976 -9.88 21.25 17.78
C SER A 976 -9.25 22.17 16.74
N VAL A 977 -9.59 23.47 16.76
CA VAL A 977 -8.97 24.48 15.89
C VAL A 977 -7.54 24.80 16.34
N SER A 978 -7.33 24.97 17.64
CA SER A 978 -6.02 25.32 18.21
C SER A 978 -5.01 24.16 18.12
N PHE A 979 -5.51 22.91 18.15
CA PHE A 979 -4.72 21.68 18.03
C PHE A 979 -5.31 20.74 16.95
N PRO A 980 -5.13 21.05 15.64
CA PRO A 980 -5.84 20.42 14.52
C PRO A 980 -5.54 18.93 14.29
N GLY A 981 -6.04 18.07 15.17
CA GLY A 981 -5.88 16.64 15.10
C GLY A 981 -4.87 15.99 16.04
N GLN A 982 -4.61 16.62 17.18
CA GLN A 982 -3.72 16.06 18.21
C GLN A 982 -4.46 15.64 19.49
N LEU A 983 -5.78 15.88 19.59
CA LEU A 983 -6.52 15.72 20.84
C LEU A 983 -7.60 14.64 20.76
N PRO A 984 -7.84 13.88 21.86
CA PRO A 984 -8.84 12.82 21.92
C PRO A 984 -10.26 13.39 22.14
N LEU A 985 -10.75 14.21 21.21
CA LEU A 985 -12.07 14.84 21.28
C LEU A 985 -13.12 14.04 20.49
N VAL A 986 -14.32 13.88 21.07
CA VAL A 986 -15.46 13.26 20.39
C VAL A 986 -16.00 14.24 19.35
N GLN A 987 -16.31 13.78 18.14
CA GLN A 987 -16.96 14.64 17.15
C GLN A 987 -18.47 14.72 17.40
N ASN A 988 -19.02 15.93 17.38
CA ASN A 988 -20.46 16.18 17.43
C ASN A 988 -20.82 17.24 16.38
N ALA A 989 -20.77 16.83 15.11
CA ALA A 989 -21.00 17.73 13.97
C ALA A 989 -22.35 18.49 14.03
N PRO A 990 -23.48 17.88 14.45
CA PRO A 990 -24.74 18.61 14.58
C PRO A 990 -24.68 19.76 15.59
N LEU A 991 -24.15 19.53 16.80
CA LEU A 991 -24.07 20.58 17.81
C LEU A 991 -23.05 21.66 17.44
N SER A 992 -21.91 21.27 16.87
CA SER A 992 -20.91 22.22 16.34
C SER A 992 -21.47 23.08 15.22
N TYR A 993 -22.30 22.50 14.34
CA TYR A 993 -22.98 23.24 13.29
C TYR A 993 -23.96 24.25 13.89
N ASN A 994 -24.81 23.81 14.83
CA ASN A 994 -25.77 24.70 15.49
C ASN A 994 -25.08 25.86 16.22
N ASN A 995 -24.01 25.58 16.97
CA ASN A 995 -23.24 26.60 17.69
C ASN A 995 -22.63 27.63 16.75
N SER A 996 -22.08 27.21 15.60
CA SER A 996 -21.45 28.12 14.64
C SER A 996 -22.44 28.93 13.80
N HIS A 997 -23.69 28.45 13.65
CA HIS A 997 -24.75 29.13 12.88
C HIS A 997 -25.76 29.86 13.77
N GLY A 998 -25.54 29.92 15.08
CA GLY A 998 -26.43 30.62 16.00
C GLY A 998 -27.81 29.97 16.14
N ILE A 999 -27.87 28.63 16.06
CA ILE A 999 -29.10 27.86 16.20
C ILE A 999 -29.26 27.45 17.69
N PRO A 1000 -30.39 27.77 18.34
CA PRO A 1000 -30.66 27.35 19.71
C PRO A 1000 -30.58 25.83 19.85
N SER A 1001 -29.79 25.35 20.83
CA SER A 1001 -29.65 23.92 21.13
C SER A 1001 -29.97 23.68 22.60
N PHE A 1002 -30.90 22.75 22.85
CA PHE A 1002 -31.37 22.37 24.19
C PHE A 1002 -31.18 20.87 24.37
#